data_AF-A0A0D2Q686-F1
#
_entry.id   AF-A0A0D2Q686-F1
#
_cell.length_a   1.000
_cell.length_b   1.000
_cell.length_c   1.000
_cell.angle_alpha   90.00
_cell.angle_beta   90.00
_cell.angle_gamma   90.00
#
_symmetry.space_group_name_H-M   'P 1'
#
loop_
_entity.id
_entity.type
_entity.pdbx_description
1 polymer ?
#
loop_
_entity_poly.entity_id
_entity_poly.type
_entity_poly.pdbx_seq_one_letter_code
_entity_poly.pdbx_strand_id
1 'polypeptide(L)'
;MPQQPMLNPLPELLEKGDFITVNLWKHISVKGYLESEASRQCNVVEIRRFKSNGRSQHEYLVAVLQCQSGATRYVRIERNVQSFDKSGAPILSHKQQSDANSTLTIPERESMPMDEFSGDWTSSISPVEGSSPEDPQPSPDPYRRGSISASISKIGQAQDIVSYWEPPSPLTIVPGRLLEEFTLNTPIPLAHLAILASVVHEKETLYNLFKHQCYWYADMIAGVIHKQDRNKKPLSSVPQARCYYLKSGKFNMIPILSVRPKVVEAIENIYVAECGELATLLQESMSRDANKESENCKELQERVKELQEQILCSGEQYRHLQNVRQSRARVSAPHTHNTPTLPARFTALEYESAIATGEPQPPTANAPVSYSGPAPPKSWRPSLERSDRSSVEWHTRALSLAAAHLGNFTETPRVPSLALLCLQTILANCTSKAVFRDAVVPYIPAHLRRDVIRYCAVHSPLPNWKLDALFNSQGNADGEILVMGPAATLPEEYFLGKTSVEESDSAPQPPKTPTSNTDWETEENTEEPLLSLVLVSTHLPTAILLALPPTITRLALIDLPAPIPLHRLPKLCPMLTLLDLSYNKWLQAPAGEGPQSLEKTAWSRWRKLEIVGLRGCYISSTLIQKINAGRWDDVNVITT
;
A
#
# COMPACT_ATOMS: atom_id res chain seq x y z
N MET A 1 26.13 -2.83 -13.99
CA MET A 1 25.10 -1.95 -13.40
C MET A 1 23.85 -2.79 -13.18
N PRO A 2 23.28 -2.84 -11.96
CA PRO A 2 22.01 -3.52 -11.75
C PRO A 2 20.94 -2.78 -12.56
N GLN A 3 20.20 -3.52 -13.38
CA GLN A 3 19.05 -2.98 -14.09
C GLN A 3 18.05 -2.50 -13.03
N GLN A 4 17.67 -1.21 -13.08
CA GLN A 4 16.57 -0.72 -12.24
C GLN A 4 15.36 -1.62 -12.45
N PRO A 5 14.62 -2.00 -11.39
CA PRO A 5 13.40 -2.78 -11.55
C PRO A 5 12.48 -1.98 -12.47
N MET A 6 12.21 -2.52 -13.66
CA MET A 6 11.28 -1.91 -14.59
C MET A 6 9.95 -1.77 -13.85
N LEU A 7 9.41 -0.55 -13.80
CA LEU A 7 8.06 -0.32 -13.31
C LEU A 7 7.13 -1.25 -14.07
N ASN A 8 6.65 -2.28 -13.37
CA ASN A 8 5.73 -3.25 -13.91
C ASN A 8 4.53 -2.51 -14.51
N PRO A 9 4.10 -2.84 -15.74
CA PRO A 9 3.03 -2.13 -16.41
C PRO A 9 1.77 -2.15 -15.54
N LEU A 10 1.08 -1.01 -15.48
CA LEU A 10 -0.11 -0.72 -14.66
C LEU A 10 -1.06 -1.89 -14.34
N PRO A 11 -1.41 -2.78 -15.28
CA PRO A 11 -2.25 -3.93 -14.97
C PRO A 11 -1.60 -5.02 -14.08
N GLU A 12 -0.37 -4.84 -13.60
CA GLU A 12 0.24 -5.64 -12.53
C GLU A 12 0.05 -5.00 -11.14
N LEU A 13 -0.37 -3.73 -11.06
CA LEU A 13 -0.73 -3.07 -9.80
C LEU A 13 -2.13 -3.42 -9.32
N LEU A 14 -3.00 -3.93 -10.21
CA LEU A 14 -4.31 -4.43 -9.84
C LEU A 14 -4.21 -5.94 -9.66
N GLU A 15 -3.88 -6.38 -8.45
CA GLU A 15 -3.95 -7.79 -8.11
C GLU A 15 -5.41 -8.28 -8.17
N LYS A 16 -5.57 -9.59 -8.41
CA LYS A 16 -6.90 -10.20 -8.53
C LYS A 16 -7.65 -10.05 -7.20
N GLY A 17 -8.70 -9.24 -7.20
CA GLY A 17 -9.54 -8.98 -6.02
C GLY A 17 -9.41 -7.57 -5.46
N ASP A 18 -8.37 -6.83 -5.88
CA ASP A 18 -8.19 -5.44 -5.45
C ASP A 18 -8.94 -4.46 -6.36
N PHE A 19 -9.38 -3.37 -5.74
CA PHE A 19 -9.94 -2.22 -6.42
C PHE A 19 -9.26 -0.95 -5.92
N ILE A 20 -9.13 0.02 -6.81
CA ILE A 20 -8.61 1.35 -6.50
C ILE A 20 -9.64 2.40 -6.89
N THR A 21 -9.54 3.59 -6.30
CA THR A 21 -10.39 4.72 -6.68
C THR A 21 -10.02 5.21 -8.07
N VAL A 22 -11.01 5.73 -8.82
CA VAL A 22 -10.78 6.27 -10.17
C VAL A 22 -9.73 7.40 -10.17
N ASN A 23 -9.70 8.25 -9.13
CA ASN A 23 -8.70 9.32 -9.03
C ASN A 23 -7.28 8.78 -8.85
N LEU A 24 -7.11 7.77 -7.99
CA LEU A 24 -5.82 7.09 -7.84
C LEU A 24 -5.43 6.40 -9.16
N TRP A 25 -6.39 5.75 -9.82
CA TRP A 25 -6.16 5.12 -11.12
C TRP A 25 -5.72 6.13 -12.19
N LYS A 26 -6.36 7.31 -12.29
CA LYS A 26 -5.92 8.42 -13.17
C LYS A 26 -4.46 8.78 -12.90
N HIS A 27 -4.11 9.02 -11.64
CA HIS A 27 -2.76 9.43 -11.27
C HIS A 27 -1.71 8.39 -11.70
N ILE A 28 -1.92 7.11 -11.36
CA ILE A 28 -0.97 6.05 -11.69
C ILE A 28 -0.91 5.86 -13.22
N SER A 29 -2.05 5.89 -13.92
CA SER A 29 -2.11 5.70 -15.38
C SER A 29 -1.41 6.82 -16.15
N VAL A 30 -1.64 8.08 -15.76
CA VAL A 30 -0.99 9.25 -16.34
C VAL A 30 0.51 9.22 -16.09
N LYS A 31 0.92 8.93 -14.85
CA LYS A 31 2.34 8.82 -14.50
C LYS A 31 3.03 7.72 -15.32
N GLY A 32 2.44 6.52 -15.38
CA GLY A 32 2.96 5.42 -16.17
C GLY A 32 3.09 5.76 -17.66
N TYR A 33 2.11 6.49 -18.21
CA TYR A 33 2.13 6.94 -19.60
C TYR A 33 3.26 7.94 -19.91
N LEU A 34 3.58 8.84 -18.96
CA LEU A 34 4.70 9.77 -19.11
C LEU A 34 6.06 9.06 -18.97
N GLU A 35 6.19 8.14 -18.01
CA GLU A 35 7.48 7.53 -17.64
C GLU A 35 7.85 6.29 -18.45
N SER A 36 6.89 5.55 -19.02
CA SER A 36 7.12 4.23 -19.60
C SER A 36 6.54 4.08 -21.00
N GLU A 37 7.37 3.70 -21.97
CA GLU A 37 6.93 3.40 -23.33
C GLU A 37 5.97 2.20 -23.38
N ALA A 38 6.21 1.16 -22.56
CA ALA A 38 5.32 0.01 -22.48
C ALA A 38 3.90 0.39 -22.04
N SER A 39 3.78 1.39 -21.15
CA SER A 39 2.47 1.92 -20.72
C SER A 39 1.79 2.74 -21.82
N ARG A 40 2.56 3.48 -22.64
CA ARG A 40 2.03 4.20 -23.81
C ARG A 40 1.45 3.28 -24.88
N GLN A 41 1.97 2.05 -24.94
CA GLN A 41 1.53 1.04 -25.90
C GLN A 41 0.37 0.16 -25.36
N CYS A 42 -0.15 0.44 -24.16
CA CYS A 42 -1.33 -0.22 -23.64
C CYS A 42 -2.59 0.54 -24.09
N ASN A 43 -3.31 -0.02 -25.04
CA ASN A 43 -4.46 0.61 -25.67
C ASN A 43 -5.76 -0.13 -25.38
N VAL A 44 -6.82 0.61 -25.16
CA VAL A 44 -8.20 0.14 -25.11
C VAL A 44 -8.64 -0.11 -26.55
N VAL A 45 -9.04 -1.35 -26.85
CA VAL A 45 -9.46 -1.77 -28.20
C VAL A 45 -10.96 -2.09 -28.27
N GLU A 46 -11.57 -2.34 -27.12
CA GLU A 46 -12.97 -2.73 -27.04
C GLU A 46 -13.53 -2.34 -25.68
N ILE A 47 -14.81 -2.00 -25.63
CA ILE A 47 -15.54 -1.69 -24.40
C ILE A 47 -16.82 -2.52 -24.38
N ARG A 48 -17.09 -3.10 -23.22
CA ARG A 48 -18.30 -3.89 -22.93
C ARG A 48 -19.04 -3.29 -21.76
N ARG A 49 -20.34 -3.04 -21.90
CA ARG A 49 -21.21 -2.63 -20.81
C ARG A 49 -22.06 -3.80 -20.35
N PHE A 50 -22.07 -4.03 -19.04
CA PHE A 50 -22.80 -5.13 -18.43
C PHE A 50 -23.80 -4.61 -17.41
N LYS A 51 -24.91 -5.34 -17.25
CA LYS A 51 -25.87 -5.20 -16.16
C LYS A 51 -25.72 -6.36 -15.19
N SER A 52 -25.46 -6.08 -13.92
CA SER A 52 -25.32 -7.11 -12.89
C SER A 52 -26.61 -7.90 -12.70
N ASN A 53 -26.50 -9.23 -12.54
CA ASN A 53 -27.66 -10.10 -12.32
C ASN A 53 -28.24 -9.95 -10.90
N GLY A 54 -27.42 -9.60 -9.91
CA GLY A 54 -27.81 -9.56 -8.49
C GLY A 54 -28.41 -8.23 -8.02
N ARG A 55 -28.24 -7.15 -8.80
CA ARG A 55 -28.72 -5.80 -8.46
C ARG A 55 -29.39 -5.22 -9.70
N SER A 56 -30.71 -5.09 -9.66
CA SER A 56 -31.57 -4.84 -10.82
C SER A 56 -31.28 -3.57 -11.62
N GLN A 57 -30.40 -2.68 -11.14
CA GLN A 57 -30.02 -1.43 -11.81
C GLN A 57 -28.51 -1.15 -11.84
N HIS A 58 -27.66 -2.12 -11.43
CA HIS A 58 -26.21 -1.91 -11.45
C HIS A 58 -25.63 -2.23 -12.81
N GLU A 59 -25.06 -1.22 -13.46
CA GLU A 59 -24.25 -1.42 -14.67
C GLU A 59 -22.78 -1.08 -14.40
N TYR A 60 -21.91 -1.79 -15.10
CA TYR A 60 -20.48 -1.58 -15.06
C TYR A 60 -19.90 -1.67 -16.46
N LEU A 61 -18.74 -1.06 -16.64
CA LEU A 61 -18.01 -1.02 -17.90
C LEU A 61 -16.76 -1.88 -17.78
N VAL A 62 -16.48 -2.69 -18.79
CA VAL A 62 -15.25 -3.49 -18.91
C VAL A 62 -14.52 -3.03 -20.16
N ALA A 63 -13.31 -2.52 -19.97
CA ALA A 63 -12.41 -2.14 -21.04
C ALA A 63 -11.47 -3.31 -21.36
N VAL A 64 -11.40 -3.70 -22.64
CA VAL A 64 -10.45 -4.69 -23.15
C VAL A 64 -9.20 -3.96 -23.61
N LEU A 65 -8.07 -4.29 -22.99
CA LEU A 65 -6.77 -3.68 -23.22
C LEU A 65 -5.90 -4.61 -24.05
N GLN A 66 -5.22 -4.06 -25.04
CA GLN A 66 -4.15 -4.71 -25.79
C GLN A 66 -2.82 -4.07 -25.42
N CYS A 67 -1.89 -4.87 -24.88
CA CYS A 67 -0.57 -4.43 -24.46
C CYS A 67 0.48 -4.71 -25.56
N GLN A 68 1.65 -4.05 -25.47
CA GLN A 68 2.81 -4.30 -26.36
C GLN A 68 3.20 -5.78 -26.45
N SER A 69 3.05 -6.52 -25.34
CA SER A 69 3.36 -7.96 -25.29
C SER A 69 2.38 -8.84 -26.09
N GLY A 70 1.35 -8.25 -26.70
CA GLY A 70 0.22 -8.97 -27.30
C GLY A 70 -0.77 -9.51 -26.26
N ALA A 71 -0.50 -9.33 -24.96
CA ALA A 71 -1.40 -9.79 -23.91
C ALA A 71 -2.70 -8.94 -23.88
N THR A 72 -3.83 -9.63 -23.88
CA THR A 72 -5.14 -9.04 -23.64
C THR A 72 -5.41 -8.99 -22.14
N ARG A 73 -5.78 -7.82 -21.63
CA ARG A 73 -6.17 -7.63 -20.22
C ARG A 73 -7.53 -6.95 -20.14
N TYR A 74 -8.20 -7.05 -19.01
CA TYR A 74 -9.52 -6.45 -18.83
C TYR A 74 -9.57 -5.64 -17.55
N VAL A 75 -10.13 -4.44 -17.66
CA VAL A 75 -10.30 -3.51 -16.53
C VAL A 75 -11.77 -3.23 -16.36
N ARG A 76 -12.30 -3.48 -15.16
CA ARG A 76 -13.67 -3.17 -14.79
C ARG A 76 -13.72 -1.81 -14.10
N ILE A 77 -14.63 -0.96 -14.56
CA ILE A 77 -14.90 0.38 -14.06
C ILE A 77 -16.35 0.41 -13.61
N GLU A 78 -16.59 0.74 -12.34
CA GLU A 78 -17.95 0.76 -11.80
C GLU A 78 -18.13 1.74 -10.66
N ARG A 79 -19.40 2.12 -10.44
CA ARG A 79 -19.82 2.93 -9.31
C ARG A 79 -20.15 2.03 -8.12
N ASN A 80 -19.34 2.04 -7.07
CA ASN A 80 -19.61 1.28 -5.86
C ASN A 80 -20.83 1.87 -5.12
N VAL A 81 -21.82 1.02 -4.89
CA VAL A 81 -23.08 1.36 -4.18
C VAL A 81 -22.85 1.44 -2.65
N GLN A 82 -21.77 0.83 -2.15
CA GLN A 82 -21.42 0.81 -0.73
C GLN A 82 -20.13 1.59 -0.52
N SER A 83 -20.25 2.91 -0.41
CA SER A 83 -19.14 3.80 -0.05
C SER A 83 -19.02 3.96 1.46
N PHE A 84 -19.10 2.83 2.16
CA PHE A 84 -18.69 2.79 3.54
C PHE A 84 -17.28 2.27 3.58
N ASP A 85 -16.39 2.97 4.27
CA ASP A 85 -15.11 2.39 4.60
C ASP A 85 -15.30 1.14 5.49
N LYS A 86 -14.20 0.47 5.82
CA LYS A 86 -14.24 -0.69 6.71
C LYS A 86 -14.82 -0.37 8.10
N SER A 87 -14.90 0.91 8.49
CA SER A 87 -15.49 1.40 9.75
C SER A 87 -17.00 1.66 9.65
N GLY A 88 -17.59 1.55 8.45
CA GLY A 88 -19.00 1.89 8.23
C GLY A 88 -19.24 3.38 8.03
N ALA A 89 -18.20 4.20 7.90
CA ALA A 89 -18.30 5.64 7.68
C ALA A 89 -18.36 5.97 6.17
N PRO A 90 -19.16 6.97 5.76
CA PRO A 90 -19.24 7.36 4.36
C PRO A 90 -17.91 7.93 3.86
N ILE A 91 -17.37 7.36 2.78
CA ILE A 91 -16.13 7.84 2.15
C ILE A 91 -16.45 9.15 1.40
N LEU A 92 -15.81 10.26 1.80
CA LEU A 92 -15.94 11.58 1.17
C LEU A 92 -14.82 11.83 0.14
N SER A 93 -15.13 12.48 -0.98
CA SER A 93 -14.11 12.98 -1.93
C SER A 93 -13.26 14.10 -1.32
N HIS A 94 -12.01 14.27 -1.78
CA HIS A 94 -11.08 15.29 -1.27
C HIS A 94 -11.66 16.71 -1.35
N LYS A 95 -12.35 17.05 -2.46
CA LYS A 95 -13.02 18.35 -2.62
C LYS A 95 -14.15 18.55 -1.60
N GLN A 96 -14.86 17.48 -1.24
CA GLN A 96 -15.92 17.58 -0.23
C GLN A 96 -15.40 17.53 1.19
N GLN A 97 -14.27 16.87 1.44
CA GLN A 97 -13.57 17.04 2.71
C GLN A 97 -13.12 18.49 2.85
N SER A 98 -12.60 19.12 1.79
CA SER A 98 -12.28 20.56 1.84
C SER A 98 -13.52 21.45 1.99
N ASP A 99 -14.63 21.13 1.33
CA ASP A 99 -15.87 21.91 1.45
C ASP A 99 -16.53 21.72 2.83
N ALA A 100 -16.59 20.48 3.35
CA ALA A 100 -17.11 20.16 4.67
C ALA A 100 -16.27 20.80 5.79
N ASN A 101 -14.94 20.79 5.63
CA ASN A 101 -14.03 21.46 6.55
C ASN A 101 -14.14 22.99 6.44
N SER A 102 -14.48 23.54 5.26
CA SER A 102 -14.73 24.98 5.08
C SER A 102 -16.09 25.44 5.61
N THR A 103 -17.06 24.53 5.78
CA THR A 103 -18.43 24.87 6.23
C THR A 103 -18.54 24.98 7.77
N LEU A 104 -17.46 24.71 8.52
CA LEU A 104 -17.46 24.80 10.00
C LEU A 104 -17.19 26.20 10.56
N THR A 105 -16.84 27.18 9.71
CA THR A 105 -16.94 28.60 10.05
C THR A 105 -18.27 29.13 9.53
N ILE A 106 -19.22 29.40 10.42
CA ILE A 106 -20.45 30.13 10.10
C ILE A 106 -20.07 31.61 9.94
N PRO A 107 -20.11 32.23 8.75
CA PRO A 107 -20.17 33.67 8.65
C PRO A 107 -21.63 34.09 8.83
N GLU A 108 -21.84 35.24 9.47
CA GLU A 108 -23.15 35.88 9.51
C GLU A 108 -23.76 36.02 8.12
N ARG A 109 -25.08 35.88 8.12
CA ARG A 109 -25.99 35.77 7.00
C ARG A 109 -25.99 37.06 6.16
N GLU A 110 -25.03 37.20 5.25
CA GLU A 110 -25.16 38.09 4.10
C GLU A 110 -25.52 37.29 2.85
N SER A 111 -26.50 37.80 2.12
CA SER A 111 -27.08 37.22 0.90
C SER A 111 -26.00 36.94 -0.16
N MET A 112 -25.58 35.69 -0.28
CA MET A 112 -24.76 35.21 -1.39
C MET A 112 -25.57 35.21 -2.70
N PRO A 113 -25.00 35.69 -3.84
CA PRO A 113 -25.65 35.64 -5.14
C PRO A 113 -25.80 34.19 -5.61
N MET A 114 -26.89 33.89 -6.32
CA MET A 114 -27.09 32.60 -6.99
C MET A 114 -25.90 32.27 -7.91
N ASP A 115 -25.26 31.14 -7.65
CA ASP A 115 -24.19 30.56 -8.49
C ASP A 115 -24.59 30.47 -9.97
N GLU A 116 -23.76 31.07 -10.83
CA GLU A 116 -23.82 31.05 -12.30
C GLU A 116 -23.63 29.65 -12.94
N PHE A 117 -23.53 28.58 -12.15
CA PHE A 117 -23.34 27.20 -12.66
C PHE A 117 -24.61 26.35 -12.70
N SER A 118 -25.79 26.91 -12.39
CA SER A 118 -27.06 26.32 -12.83
C SER A 118 -27.18 26.52 -14.35
N GLY A 119 -26.53 25.65 -15.12
CA GLY A 119 -26.50 25.73 -16.57
C GLY A 119 -27.89 25.94 -17.18
N ASP A 120 -27.91 26.68 -18.29
CA ASP A 120 -29.01 27.13 -19.15
C ASP A 120 -29.87 26.00 -19.79
N TRP A 121 -30.22 25.01 -18.99
CA TRP A 121 -30.90 23.78 -19.39
C TRP A 121 -32.23 23.62 -18.68
N THR A 122 -32.38 24.29 -17.54
CA THR A 122 -33.66 24.48 -16.87
C THR A 122 -34.63 25.28 -17.76
N SER A 123 -34.12 26.10 -18.67
CA SER A 123 -34.89 26.82 -19.70
C SER A 123 -35.55 25.88 -20.73
N SER A 124 -35.09 24.62 -20.86
CA SER A 124 -35.68 23.60 -21.75
C SER A 124 -36.79 22.77 -21.09
N ILE A 125 -37.19 23.08 -19.86
CA ILE A 125 -38.19 22.33 -19.09
C ILE A 125 -39.57 22.98 -19.30
N SER A 126 -40.39 22.41 -20.18
CA SER A 126 -41.79 22.80 -20.31
C SER A 126 -42.63 22.14 -19.19
N PRO A 127 -43.44 22.92 -18.44
CA PRO A 127 -44.37 22.34 -17.49
C PRO A 127 -45.41 21.50 -18.24
N VAL A 128 -45.65 20.28 -17.78
CA VAL A 128 -46.73 19.44 -18.30
C VAL A 128 -48.00 19.77 -17.53
N GLU A 129 -49.00 20.37 -18.19
CA GLU A 129 -50.36 20.44 -17.66
C GLU A 129 -50.99 19.05 -17.70
N GLY A 130 -50.96 18.36 -16.58
CA GLY A 130 -51.68 17.11 -16.36
C GLY A 130 -52.32 17.17 -14.99
N SER A 131 -53.61 16.84 -14.92
CA SER A 131 -54.32 16.65 -13.65
C SER A 131 -53.59 15.60 -12.82
N SER A 132 -53.34 15.95 -11.56
CA SER A 132 -52.75 15.07 -10.54
C SER A 132 -53.41 13.69 -10.62
N PRO A 133 -52.68 12.59 -10.86
CA PRO A 133 -53.28 11.28 -10.76
C PRO A 133 -53.75 11.08 -9.31
N GLU A 134 -55.00 10.65 -9.14
CA GLU A 134 -55.51 10.20 -7.85
C GLU A 134 -54.62 9.05 -7.36
N ASP A 135 -54.04 9.21 -6.18
CA ASP A 135 -53.26 8.19 -5.50
C ASP A 135 -54.12 6.92 -5.32
N PRO A 136 -53.77 5.77 -5.92
CA PRO A 136 -54.42 4.53 -5.55
C PRO A 136 -53.92 4.14 -4.16
N GLN A 137 -54.79 4.25 -3.16
CA GLN A 137 -54.52 3.69 -1.83
C GLN A 137 -54.12 2.21 -1.97
N PRO A 138 -52.95 1.79 -1.45
CA PRO A 138 -52.59 0.38 -1.44
C PRO A 138 -53.47 -0.37 -0.42
N SER A 139 -54.00 -1.52 -0.84
CA SER A 139 -54.76 -2.43 0.01
C SER A 139 -53.90 -2.93 1.20
N PRO A 140 -54.48 -3.10 2.39
CA PRO A 140 -53.74 -3.52 3.58
C PRO A 140 -53.39 -5.00 3.48
N ASP A 141 -52.11 -5.31 3.28
CA ASP A 141 -51.58 -6.67 3.23
C ASP A 141 -50.93 -7.03 4.60
N PRO A 142 -51.50 -7.95 5.40
CA PRO A 142 -51.11 -8.14 6.80
C PRO A 142 -49.80 -8.93 7.04
N TYR A 143 -49.04 -9.32 6.00
CA TYR A 143 -47.87 -10.21 6.14
C TYR A 143 -46.53 -9.67 5.62
N ARG A 144 -46.35 -8.35 5.52
CA ARG A 144 -45.04 -7.77 5.21
C ARG A 144 -44.61 -6.76 6.25
N ARG A 145 -44.07 -7.25 7.36
CA ARG A 145 -43.32 -6.45 8.33
C ARG A 145 -41.90 -6.16 7.80
N GLY A 146 -41.83 -5.49 6.65
CA GLY A 146 -40.64 -4.83 6.15
C GLY A 146 -40.86 -3.34 6.33
N SER A 147 -40.14 -2.75 7.28
CA SER A 147 -40.19 -1.31 7.55
C SER A 147 -39.88 -0.54 6.26
N ILE A 148 -40.90 -0.01 5.59
CA ILE A 148 -40.72 1.06 4.61
C ILE A 148 -40.46 2.32 5.44
N SER A 149 -39.28 2.36 6.06
CA SER A 149 -38.74 3.57 6.63
C SER A 149 -38.61 4.56 5.49
N ALA A 150 -39.10 5.77 5.70
CA ALA A 150 -38.73 6.92 4.89
C ALA A 150 -37.20 7.06 4.96
N SER A 151 -36.49 6.38 4.06
CA SER A 151 -35.05 6.49 3.85
C SER A 151 -34.78 7.81 3.14
N ILE A 152 -34.97 8.89 3.89
CA ILE A 152 -34.41 10.20 3.59
C ILE A 152 -32.89 10.04 3.72
N SER A 153 -32.26 9.84 2.57
CA SER A 153 -30.86 10.13 2.24
C SER A 153 -29.87 10.17 3.41
N LYS A 154 -29.38 9.02 3.86
CA LYS A 154 -27.96 8.98 4.24
C LYS A 154 -27.19 9.19 2.94
N ILE A 155 -26.77 10.42 2.70
CA ILE A 155 -25.97 10.84 1.54
C ILE A 155 -24.57 10.20 1.70
N GLY A 156 -24.46 8.91 1.40
CA GLY A 156 -23.17 8.29 1.11
C GLY A 156 -22.84 8.57 -0.35
N GLN A 157 -21.70 9.18 -0.64
CA GLN A 157 -21.27 9.42 -2.02
C GLN A 157 -20.99 8.10 -2.70
N ALA A 158 -21.60 7.79 -3.82
CA ALA A 158 -21.18 6.62 -4.58
C ALA A 158 -19.70 6.77 -4.99
N GLN A 159 -18.87 5.78 -4.68
CA GLN A 159 -17.44 5.83 -4.96
C GLN A 159 -17.16 5.12 -6.27
N ASP A 160 -16.59 5.81 -7.25
CA ASP A 160 -16.23 5.18 -8.51
C ASP A 160 -14.88 4.46 -8.38
N ILE A 161 -14.86 3.18 -8.74
CA ILE A 161 -13.74 2.26 -8.51
C ILE A 161 -13.34 1.55 -9.81
N VAL A 162 -12.11 1.06 -9.80
CA VAL A 162 -11.48 0.35 -10.90
C VAL A 162 -10.86 -0.93 -10.35
N SER A 163 -11.15 -2.07 -10.98
CA SER A 163 -10.61 -3.36 -10.57
C SER A 163 -10.11 -4.15 -11.77
N TYR A 164 -9.18 -5.08 -11.54
CA TYR A 164 -8.88 -6.10 -12.53
C TYR A 164 -10.13 -6.94 -12.79
N TRP A 165 -10.36 -7.31 -14.04
CA TRP A 165 -11.43 -8.23 -14.41
C TRP A 165 -10.85 -9.44 -15.12
N GLU A 166 -11.24 -10.62 -14.66
CA GLU A 166 -10.94 -11.85 -15.37
C GLU A 166 -12.21 -12.29 -16.09
N PRO A 167 -12.17 -12.50 -17.41
CA PRO A 167 -13.32 -13.03 -18.12
C PRO A 167 -13.71 -14.35 -17.46
N PRO A 168 -14.99 -14.54 -17.09
CA PRO A 168 -15.41 -15.80 -16.51
C PRO A 168 -15.06 -16.93 -17.50
N SER A 169 -14.47 -18.00 -16.97
CA SER A 169 -14.25 -19.22 -17.74
C SER A 169 -15.57 -19.62 -18.42
N PRO A 170 -15.57 -20.19 -19.64
CA PRO A 170 -16.80 -20.59 -20.34
C PRO A 170 -17.77 -21.46 -19.52
N LEU A 171 -17.26 -22.11 -18.48
CA LEU A 171 -18.01 -22.95 -17.55
C LEU A 171 -18.63 -22.19 -16.37
N THR A 172 -18.31 -20.91 -16.18
CA THR A 172 -18.77 -20.09 -15.05
C THR A 172 -19.88 -19.16 -15.50
N ILE A 173 -20.97 -19.11 -14.72
CA ILE A 173 -22.09 -18.20 -14.98
C ILE A 173 -21.57 -16.75 -14.97
N VAL A 174 -21.70 -16.06 -16.11
CA VAL A 174 -21.28 -14.66 -16.25
C VAL A 174 -22.02 -13.81 -15.21
N PRO A 175 -21.32 -12.98 -14.40
CA PRO A 175 -21.93 -12.23 -13.29
C PRO A 175 -22.91 -11.12 -13.73
N GLY A 176 -23.11 -10.92 -15.04
CA GLY A 176 -24.03 -9.93 -15.58
C GLY A 176 -24.47 -10.23 -17.01
N ARG A 177 -25.54 -9.57 -17.43
CA ARG A 177 -26.03 -9.52 -18.81
C ARG A 177 -25.24 -8.47 -19.60
N LEU A 178 -24.59 -8.88 -20.69
CA LEU A 178 -23.99 -7.94 -21.65
C LEU A 178 -25.10 -7.08 -22.26
N LEU A 179 -24.98 -5.76 -22.12
CA LEU A 179 -25.91 -4.78 -22.69
C LEU A 179 -25.44 -4.30 -24.05
N GLU A 180 -24.15 -3.99 -24.14
CA GLU A 180 -23.53 -3.37 -25.30
C GLU A 180 -22.07 -3.79 -25.37
N GLU A 181 -21.59 -4.04 -26.60
CA GLU A 181 -20.21 -4.39 -26.91
C GLU A 181 -19.82 -3.58 -28.14
N PHE A 182 -18.70 -2.86 -28.05
CA PHE A 182 -18.19 -2.11 -29.18
C PHE A 182 -16.68 -2.21 -29.31
N THR A 183 -16.24 -2.56 -30.51
CA THR A 183 -14.82 -2.48 -30.91
C THR A 183 -14.52 -1.08 -31.38
N LEU A 184 -13.39 -0.54 -30.91
CA LEU A 184 -12.92 0.79 -31.27
C LEU A 184 -12.23 0.76 -32.65
N ASN A 185 -12.60 1.69 -33.52
CA ASN A 185 -11.89 1.93 -34.77
C ASN A 185 -10.53 2.57 -34.50
N THR A 186 -10.47 3.47 -33.52
CA THR A 186 -9.23 4.09 -33.05
C THR A 186 -8.96 3.64 -31.62
N PRO A 187 -7.91 2.82 -31.37
CA PRO A 187 -7.54 2.44 -30.01
C PRO A 187 -7.25 3.65 -29.15
N ILE A 188 -7.71 3.64 -27.90
CA ILE A 188 -7.56 4.76 -26.96
C ILE A 188 -6.48 4.40 -25.93
N PRO A 189 -5.48 5.24 -25.65
CA PRO A 189 -4.49 4.96 -24.61
C PRO A 189 -5.15 4.73 -23.25
N LEU A 190 -4.62 3.79 -22.45
CA LEU A 190 -5.15 3.50 -21.10
C LEU A 190 -5.25 4.74 -20.21
N ALA A 191 -4.27 5.64 -20.29
CA ALA A 191 -4.28 6.90 -19.55
C ALA A 191 -5.45 7.82 -19.93
N HIS A 192 -5.84 7.82 -21.21
CA HIS A 192 -6.98 8.62 -21.67
C HIS A 192 -8.29 8.07 -21.11
N LEU A 193 -8.46 6.74 -21.06
CA LEU A 193 -9.62 6.13 -20.41
C LEU A 193 -9.67 6.46 -18.90
N ALA A 194 -8.51 6.47 -18.23
CA ALA A 194 -8.42 6.83 -16.82
C ALA A 194 -8.77 8.31 -16.56
N ILE A 195 -8.32 9.22 -17.44
CA ILE A 195 -8.75 10.62 -17.43
C ILE A 195 -10.26 10.72 -17.61
N LEU A 196 -10.83 10.06 -18.63
CA LEU A 196 -12.27 10.11 -18.89
C LEU A 196 -13.09 9.62 -17.69
N ALA A 197 -12.71 8.50 -17.09
CA ALA A 197 -13.38 7.98 -15.90
C ALA A 197 -13.36 8.99 -14.74
N SER A 198 -12.22 9.67 -14.54
CA SER A 198 -12.06 10.72 -13.52
C SER A 198 -12.88 11.97 -13.83
N VAL A 199 -12.92 12.42 -15.09
CA VAL A 199 -13.74 13.56 -15.49
C VAL A 199 -15.21 13.27 -15.23
N VAL A 200 -15.70 12.07 -15.58
CA VAL A 200 -17.08 11.67 -15.28
C VAL A 200 -17.29 11.61 -13.76
N HIS A 201 -16.33 11.11 -12.99
CA HIS A 201 -16.40 11.05 -11.53
C HIS A 201 -16.50 12.46 -10.89
N GLU A 202 -15.61 13.37 -11.27
CA GLU A 202 -15.54 14.75 -10.73
C GLU A 202 -16.72 15.62 -11.17
N LYS A 203 -17.25 15.38 -12.38
CA LYS A 203 -18.40 16.08 -12.95
C LYS A 203 -19.71 15.36 -12.68
N GLU A 204 -19.80 14.66 -11.55
CA GLU A 204 -21.02 14.01 -11.07
C GLU A 204 -22.22 14.95 -11.15
N THR A 205 -22.02 16.24 -10.83
CA THR A 205 -23.04 17.29 -10.88
C THR A 205 -23.78 17.40 -12.20
N LEU A 206 -23.12 17.11 -13.33
CA LEU A 206 -23.73 17.16 -14.66
C LEU A 206 -24.79 16.07 -14.87
N TYR A 207 -24.72 14.98 -14.10
CA TYR A 207 -25.68 13.87 -14.15
C TYR A 207 -26.23 13.52 -12.75
N ASN A 208 -26.10 14.43 -11.78
CA ASN A 208 -26.58 14.27 -10.40
C ASN A 208 -28.09 14.01 -10.33
N LEU A 209 -28.84 14.47 -11.34
CA LEU A 209 -30.27 14.18 -11.49
C LEU A 209 -30.57 12.68 -11.50
N PHE A 210 -29.54 11.84 -11.69
CA PHE A 210 -29.65 10.41 -11.82
C PHE A 210 -28.79 9.62 -10.82
N LYS A 211 -28.35 10.23 -9.71
CA LYS A 211 -27.45 9.61 -8.71
C LYS A 211 -27.85 8.21 -8.22
N HIS A 212 -29.15 7.94 -8.14
CA HIS A 212 -29.67 6.66 -7.63
C HIS A 212 -29.48 5.49 -8.59
N GLN A 213 -28.92 5.74 -9.77
CA GLN A 213 -28.80 4.81 -10.85
C GLN A 213 -27.34 4.73 -11.27
N CYS A 214 -26.61 3.76 -10.70
CA CYS A 214 -25.21 3.48 -11.01
C CYS A 214 -24.93 3.23 -12.50
N TYR A 215 -25.97 2.96 -13.29
CA TYR A 215 -25.84 2.80 -14.73
C TYR A 215 -25.40 4.05 -15.49
N TRP A 216 -25.68 5.25 -14.98
CA TRP A 216 -25.30 6.49 -15.67
C TRP A 216 -23.80 6.67 -15.78
N TYR A 217 -23.04 6.21 -14.79
CA TYR A 217 -21.59 6.33 -14.80
C TYR A 217 -20.97 5.58 -15.98
N ALA A 218 -21.33 4.30 -16.15
CA ALA A 218 -20.90 3.49 -17.28
C ALA A 218 -21.42 4.03 -18.63
N ASP A 219 -22.67 4.52 -18.66
CA ASP A 219 -23.29 5.08 -19.86
C ASP A 219 -22.63 6.39 -20.33
N MET A 220 -22.22 7.27 -19.41
CA MET A 220 -21.53 8.51 -19.75
C MET A 220 -20.15 8.24 -20.34
N ILE A 221 -19.37 7.33 -19.73
CA ILE A 221 -18.06 6.92 -20.25
C ILE A 221 -18.22 6.32 -21.66
N ALA A 222 -19.12 5.35 -21.83
CA ALA A 222 -19.37 4.73 -23.13
C ALA A 222 -19.87 5.76 -24.16
N GLY A 223 -20.73 6.70 -23.76
CA GLY A 223 -21.27 7.75 -24.63
C GLY A 223 -20.20 8.68 -25.19
N VAL A 224 -19.24 9.12 -24.36
CA VAL A 224 -18.11 9.95 -24.81
C VAL A 224 -17.21 9.16 -25.78
N ILE A 225 -16.87 7.91 -25.44
CA ILE A 225 -16.05 7.06 -26.30
C ILE A 225 -16.74 6.83 -27.66
N HIS A 226 -18.03 6.54 -27.66
CA HIS A 226 -18.81 6.37 -28.89
C HIS A 226 -18.80 7.62 -29.77
N LYS A 227 -18.91 8.81 -29.16
CA LYS A 227 -18.92 10.08 -29.88
C LYS A 227 -17.57 10.32 -30.57
N GLN A 228 -16.47 10.05 -29.87
CA GLN A 228 -15.12 10.18 -30.42
C GLN A 228 -14.82 9.15 -31.51
N ASP A 229 -15.17 7.88 -31.30
CA ASP A 229 -14.81 6.81 -32.23
C ASP A 229 -15.56 6.91 -33.58
N ARG A 230 -16.82 7.34 -33.54
CA ARG A 230 -17.67 7.32 -34.75
C ARG A 230 -17.61 8.59 -35.58
N ASN A 231 -17.12 9.72 -35.06
CA ASN A 231 -17.27 11.05 -35.69
C ASN A 231 -18.68 11.31 -36.28
N LYS A 232 -19.71 10.60 -35.78
CA LYS A 232 -21.05 10.49 -36.37
C LYS A 232 -22.10 10.49 -35.26
N LYS A 233 -23.26 11.06 -35.60
CA LYS A 233 -24.42 11.23 -34.70
C LYS A 233 -24.75 9.95 -33.92
N PRO A 234 -25.11 10.06 -32.63
CA PRO A 234 -25.42 8.93 -31.76
C PRO A 234 -26.58 8.08 -32.32
N LEU A 235 -26.50 6.76 -32.13
CA LEU A 235 -27.55 5.81 -32.53
C LEU A 235 -28.83 6.06 -31.70
N SER A 236 -29.91 6.45 -32.38
CA SER A 236 -31.16 6.96 -31.80
C SER A 236 -32.13 5.86 -31.34
N SER A 237 -31.72 4.90 -30.50
CA SER A 237 -32.62 3.80 -30.10
C SER A 237 -32.65 3.47 -28.60
N VAL A 238 -32.55 4.48 -27.73
CA VAL A 238 -32.80 4.27 -26.28
C VAL A 238 -34.29 4.53 -25.98
N PRO A 239 -35.00 3.63 -25.28
CA PRO A 239 -36.39 3.84 -24.85
C PRO A 239 -36.54 5.09 -23.98
N GLN A 240 -37.64 5.83 -24.12
CA GLN A 240 -37.97 6.97 -23.27
C GLN A 240 -38.02 6.56 -21.79
N ALA A 241 -37.05 6.99 -21.00
CA ALA A 241 -37.08 6.87 -19.54
C ALA A 241 -37.62 8.18 -18.91
N ARG A 242 -38.43 8.05 -17.86
CA ARG A 242 -38.99 9.16 -17.07
C ARG A 242 -38.21 9.30 -15.77
N CYS A 243 -37.83 10.52 -15.37
CA CYS A 243 -37.15 10.81 -14.09
C CYS A 243 -37.93 11.82 -13.25
N TYR A 244 -37.87 11.68 -11.92
CA TYR A 244 -38.56 12.52 -10.95
C TYR A 244 -37.63 13.60 -10.39
N TYR A 245 -38.07 14.86 -10.37
CA TYR A 245 -37.32 15.97 -9.80
C TYR A 245 -37.82 16.28 -8.39
N LEU A 246 -37.03 15.94 -7.36
CA LEU A 246 -37.45 16.01 -5.95
C LEU A 246 -37.72 17.45 -5.44
N LYS A 247 -37.08 18.47 -5.99
CA LYS A 247 -37.11 19.83 -5.40
C LYS A 247 -38.35 20.66 -5.77
N SER A 248 -39.10 20.31 -6.81
CA SER A 248 -40.24 21.12 -7.27
C SER A 248 -41.61 20.62 -6.78
N GLY A 249 -41.68 19.44 -6.16
CA GLY A 249 -42.95 18.78 -5.83
C GLY A 249 -43.81 18.45 -7.08
N LYS A 250 -43.29 18.64 -8.30
CA LYS A 250 -43.97 18.40 -9.57
C LYS A 250 -43.17 17.42 -10.41
N PHE A 251 -43.84 16.46 -11.04
CA PHE A 251 -43.24 15.53 -12.01
C PHE A 251 -42.81 16.31 -13.27
N ASN A 252 -41.61 16.88 -13.26
CA ASN A 252 -41.00 17.40 -14.48
C ASN A 252 -40.42 16.22 -15.25
N MET A 253 -41.03 15.88 -16.39
CA MET A 253 -40.49 14.88 -17.30
C MET A 253 -39.23 15.44 -17.96
N ILE A 254 -38.06 15.11 -17.41
CA ILE A 254 -36.79 15.41 -18.06
C ILE A 254 -36.66 14.43 -19.24
N PRO A 255 -36.67 14.90 -20.51
CA PRO A 255 -36.46 14.01 -21.63
C PRO A 255 -34.99 13.59 -21.61
N ILE A 256 -34.71 12.42 -21.04
CA ILE A 256 -33.35 11.88 -20.93
C ILE A 256 -32.65 11.90 -22.30
N LEU A 257 -33.39 11.65 -23.38
CA LEU A 257 -32.90 11.67 -24.75
C LEU A 257 -32.42 13.06 -25.22
N SER A 258 -32.97 14.15 -24.69
CA SER A 258 -32.53 15.51 -25.04
C SER A 258 -31.39 16.01 -24.14
N VAL A 259 -31.34 15.54 -22.89
CA VAL A 259 -30.31 15.95 -21.92
C VAL A 259 -29.01 15.17 -22.11
N ARG A 260 -29.10 13.85 -22.29
CA ARG A 260 -27.94 12.95 -22.41
C ARG A 260 -26.91 13.42 -23.45
N PRO A 261 -27.26 13.74 -24.72
CA PRO A 261 -26.26 14.10 -25.72
C PRO A 261 -25.44 15.32 -25.35
N LYS A 262 -26.11 16.30 -24.74
CA LYS A 262 -25.47 17.55 -24.38
C LYS A 262 -24.67 17.43 -23.05
N VAL A 263 -25.03 16.51 -22.13
CA VAL A 263 -24.18 16.15 -20.97
C VAL A 263 -22.92 15.43 -21.44
N VAL A 264 -23.07 14.47 -22.36
CA VAL A 264 -21.94 13.77 -23.00
C VAL A 264 -21.00 14.78 -23.69
N GLU A 265 -21.55 15.77 -24.39
CA GLU A 265 -20.77 16.86 -24.99
C GLU A 265 -20.02 17.71 -23.97
N ALA A 266 -20.65 18.08 -22.85
CA ALA A 266 -19.98 18.82 -21.79
C ALA A 266 -18.82 18.02 -21.16
N ILE A 267 -19.02 16.72 -20.92
CA ILE A 267 -17.97 15.81 -20.40
C ILE A 267 -16.84 15.66 -21.42
N GLU A 268 -17.17 15.47 -22.69
CA GLU A 268 -16.20 15.33 -23.77
C GLU A 268 -15.29 16.56 -23.89
N ASN A 269 -15.85 17.78 -23.82
CA ASN A 269 -15.06 19.01 -23.91
C ASN A 269 -13.99 19.09 -22.80
N ILE A 270 -14.35 18.71 -21.58
CA ILE A 270 -13.43 18.69 -20.43
C ILE A 270 -12.38 17.60 -20.60
N TYR A 271 -12.81 16.41 -21.02
CA TYR A 271 -11.93 15.29 -21.30
C TYR A 271 -10.91 15.59 -22.40
N VAL A 272 -11.32 16.24 -23.50
CA VAL A 272 -10.43 16.66 -24.58
C VAL A 272 -9.41 17.69 -24.08
N ALA A 273 -9.82 18.64 -23.25
CA ALA A 273 -8.90 19.60 -22.65
C ALA A 273 -7.83 18.92 -21.78
N GLU A 274 -8.23 18.02 -20.87
CA GLU A 274 -7.29 17.27 -20.02
C GLU A 274 -6.35 16.34 -20.82
N CYS A 275 -6.83 15.76 -21.92
CA CYS A 275 -5.94 15.00 -22.82
C CYS A 275 -4.93 15.89 -23.54
N GLY A 276 -5.32 17.13 -23.88
CA GLY A 276 -4.41 18.13 -24.44
C GLY A 276 -3.30 18.53 -23.46
N GLU A 277 -3.63 18.69 -22.18
CA GLU A 277 -2.64 18.90 -21.12
C GLU A 277 -1.67 17.73 -21.00
N LEU A 278 -2.18 16.48 -20.99
CA LEU A 278 -1.33 15.29 -20.97
C LEU A 278 -0.38 15.22 -22.18
N ALA A 279 -0.87 15.54 -23.38
CA ALA A 279 -0.06 15.58 -24.59
C ALA A 279 1.07 16.62 -24.49
N THR A 280 0.76 17.80 -23.93
CA THR A 280 1.75 18.86 -23.67
C THR A 280 2.83 18.38 -22.69
N LEU A 281 2.43 17.75 -21.58
CA LEU A 281 3.36 17.20 -20.60
C LEU A 281 4.26 16.09 -21.17
N LEU A 282 3.71 15.25 -22.06
CA LEU A 282 4.49 14.22 -22.75
C LEU A 282 5.52 14.84 -23.70
N GLN A 283 5.14 15.86 -24.45
CA GLN A 283 6.06 16.57 -25.34
C GLN A 283 7.21 17.24 -24.55
N GLU A 284 6.89 17.84 -23.40
CA GLU A 284 7.89 18.43 -22.50
C GLU A 284 8.80 17.37 -21.87
N SER A 285 8.28 16.20 -21.49
CA SER A 285 9.12 15.11 -20.95
C SER A 285 10.06 14.55 -22.02
N MET A 286 9.56 14.29 -23.23
CA MET A 286 10.39 13.83 -24.35
C MET A 286 11.48 14.85 -24.72
N SER A 287 11.17 16.15 -24.67
CA SER A 287 12.16 17.21 -24.93
C SER A 287 13.24 17.27 -23.86
N ARG A 288 12.88 17.06 -22.58
CA ARG A 288 13.84 16.98 -21.48
C ARG A 288 14.76 15.77 -21.59
N ASP A 289 14.21 14.61 -21.95
CA ASP A 289 15.00 13.39 -22.13
C ASP A 289 15.97 13.54 -23.31
N ALA A 290 15.52 14.11 -24.44
CA ALA A 290 16.38 14.41 -25.58
C ALA A 290 17.52 15.39 -25.24
N ASN A 291 17.23 16.44 -24.45
CA ASN A 291 18.26 17.37 -23.98
C ASN A 291 19.27 16.69 -23.05
N LYS A 292 18.79 15.84 -22.13
CA LYS A 292 19.64 15.07 -21.21
C LYS A 292 20.52 14.05 -21.94
N GLU A 293 19.99 13.38 -22.96
CA GLU A 293 20.77 12.49 -23.82
C GLU A 293 21.82 13.25 -24.63
N SER A 294 21.49 14.45 -25.13
CA SER A 294 22.43 15.33 -25.81
C SER A 294 23.57 15.78 -24.89
N GLU A 295 23.26 16.16 -23.64
CA GLU A 295 24.26 16.51 -22.63
C GLU A 295 25.15 15.32 -22.26
N ASN A 296 24.56 14.15 -22.01
CA ASN A 296 25.32 12.92 -21.73
C ASN A 296 26.25 12.54 -22.90
N CYS A 297 25.79 12.70 -24.15
CA CYS A 297 26.62 12.46 -25.32
C CYS A 297 27.80 13.43 -25.41
N LYS A 298 27.58 14.72 -25.09
CA LYS A 298 28.65 15.72 -25.04
C LYS A 298 29.67 15.39 -23.95
N GLU A 299 29.22 15.03 -22.75
CA GLU A 299 30.10 14.62 -21.64
C GLU A 299 30.94 13.38 -22.02
N LEU A 300 30.32 12.37 -22.66
CA LEU A 300 31.02 11.19 -23.14
C LEU A 300 32.04 11.52 -24.24
N GLN A 301 31.72 12.42 -25.15
CA GLN A 301 32.66 12.90 -26.18
C GLN A 301 33.85 13.63 -25.55
N GLU A 302 33.62 14.46 -24.53
CA GLU A 302 34.67 15.14 -23.78
C GLU A 302 35.58 14.15 -23.06
N ARG A 303 35.01 13.15 -22.35
CA ARG A 303 35.80 12.08 -21.72
C ARG A 303 36.62 11.25 -22.72
N VAL A 304 36.06 10.95 -23.89
CA VAL A 304 36.80 10.25 -24.95
C VAL A 304 37.98 11.10 -25.43
N LYS A 305 37.79 12.40 -25.57
CA LYS A 305 38.86 13.34 -25.95
C LYS A 305 39.95 13.42 -24.87
N GLU A 306 39.58 13.54 -23.59
CA GLU A 306 40.52 13.53 -22.46
C GLU A 306 41.34 12.23 -22.41
N LEU A 307 40.70 11.07 -22.59
CA LEU A 307 41.38 9.78 -22.64
C LEU A 307 42.32 9.67 -23.84
N GLN A 308 41.95 10.22 -25.00
CA GLN A 308 42.83 10.27 -26.17
C GLN A 308 44.07 11.15 -25.91
N GLU A 309 43.90 12.31 -25.27
CA GLU A 309 45.00 13.19 -24.87
C GLU A 309 45.91 12.51 -23.83
N GLN A 310 45.33 11.82 -22.85
CA GLN A 310 46.09 11.07 -21.84
C GLN A 310 46.91 9.93 -22.47
N ILE A 311 46.33 9.17 -23.41
CA ILE A 311 47.04 8.12 -24.16
C ILE A 311 48.19 8.73 -24.97
N LEU A 312 47.96 9.86 -25.64
CA LEU A 312 48.98 10.54 -26.43
C LEU A 312 50.17 10.98 -25.55
N CYS A 313 49.90 11.62 -24.40
CA CYS A 313 50.94 12.02 -23.44
C CYS A 313 51.70 10.82 -22.85
N SER A 314 51.02 9.70 -22.57
CA SER A 314 51.67 8.49 -22.07
C SER A 314 52.62 7.86 -23.11
N GLY A 315 52.27 7.94 -24.40
CA GLY A 315 53.10 7.49 -25.50
C GLY A 315 54.36 8.34 -25.70
N GLU A 316 54.25 9.65 -25.57
CA GLU A 316 55.41 10.56 -25.61
C GLU A 316 56.31 10.38 -24.39
N GLN A 317 55.75 10.29 -23.18
CA GLN A 317 56.52 10.01 -21.98
C GLN A 317 57.26 8.67 -22.08
N TYR A 318 56.63 7.64 -22.65
CA TYR A 318 57.26 6.33 -22.90
C TYR A 318 58.43 6.43 -23.90
N ARG A 319 58.27 7.17 -25.00
CA ARG A 319 59.36 7.43 -25.97
C ARG A 319 60.47 8.26 -25.36
N HIS A 320 60.14 9.25 -24.54
CA HIS A 320 61.11 10.09 -23.85
C HIS A 320 61.90 9.29 -22.80
N LEU A 321 61.25 8.38 -22.07
CA LEU A 321 61.89 7.43 -21.14
C LEU A 321 62.80 6.44 -21.86
N GLN A 322 62.41 5.93 -23.03
CA GLN A 322 63.25 5.08 -23.88
C GLN A 322 64.49 5.83 -24.38
N ASN A 323 64.33 7.08 -24.84
CA ASN A 323 65.43 7.91 -25.34
C ASN A 323 66.40 8.36 -24.22
N VAL A 324 65.87 8.73 -23.04
CA VAL A 324 66.68 9.10 -21.86
C VAL A 324 67.47 7.91 -21.32
N ARG A 325 66.93 6.69 -21.43
CA ARG A 325 67.65 5.49 -20.98
C ARG A 325 68.84 5.10 -21.86
N GLN A 326 69.03 5.73 -23.03
CA GLN A 326 70.12 5.46 -23.99
C GLN A 326 70.50 3.97 -24.12
N SER A 327 69.52 3.06 -23.96
CA SER A 327 69.79 1.64 -23.94
C SER A 327 69.92 1.18 -25.38
N ARG A 328 71.13 1.31 -25.91
CA ARG A 328 71.66 0.50 -27.02
C ARG A 328 71.81 -0.95 -26.52
N ALA A 329 70.71 -1.56 -26.10
CA ALA A 329 70.66 -2.98 -25.82
C ALA A 329 70.69 -3.68 -27.18
N ARG A 330 71.89 -4.10 -27.57
CA ARG A 330 72.12 -5.00 -28.68
C ARG A 330 71.17 -6.19 -28.53
N VAL A 331 70.24 -6.33 -29.47
CA VAL A 331 69.53 -7.59 -29.70
C VAL A 331 70.57 -8.56 -30.24
N SER A 332 71.23 -9.27 -29.33
CA SER A 332 72.02 -10.44 -29.66
C SER A 332 71.06 -11.55 -30.08
N ALA A 333 71.25 -12.05 -31.30
CA ALA A 333 70.54 -13.22 -31.82
C ALA A 333 70.74 -14.44 -30.90
N PRO A 334 69.71 -15.26 -30.63
CA PRO A 334 69.90 -16.55 -30.01
C PRO A 334 69.93 -17.66 -31.07
N HIS A 335 71.08 -18.30 -31.20
CA HIS A 335 71.21 -19.67 -31.67
C HIS A 335 71.15 -20.59 -30.44
N THR A 336 70.21 -21.54 -30.52
CA THR A 336 70.23 -22.93 -30.04
C THR A 336 70.47 -23.29 -28.56
N HIS A 337 69.68 -24.31 -28.18
CA HIS A 337 69.83 -25.29 -27.10
C HIS A 337 69.25 -24.99 -25.70
N ASN A 338 68.26 -25.85 -25.38
CA ASN A 338 67.99 -26.53 -24.11
C ASN A 338 66.71 -26.15 -23.35
N THR A 339 65.72 -27.04 -23.56
CA THR A 339 64.87 -27.71 -22.55
C THR A 339 63.95 -26.87 -21.66
N PRO A 340 62.60 -27.01 -21.81
CA PRO A 340 61.63 -26.47 -20.87
C PRO A 340 61.43 -27.41 -19.67
N THR A 341 61.71 -26.91 -18.47
CA THR A 341 61.30 -27.51 -17.19
C THR A 341 59.85 -27.11 -16.90
N LEU A 342 58.91 -27.98 -17.26
CA LEU A 342 57.55 -28.00 -16.72
C LEU A 342 57.41 -29.25 -15.84
N PRO A 343 56.89 -29.16 -14.60
CA PRO A 343 56.47 -30.34 -13.85
C PRO A 343 55.20 -30.92 -14.46
N ALA A 344 55.37 -31.93 -15.32
CA ALA A 344 54.31 -32.75 -15.86
C ALA A 344 53.93 -33.85 -14.86
N ARG A 345 53.03 -33.57 -13.91
CA ARG A 345 52.25 -34.59 -13.19
C ARG A 345 50.97 -33.97 -12.67
N PHE A 346 49.84 -34.13 -13.37
CA PHE A 346 48.50 -34.34 -12.80
C PHE A 346 47.43 -34.62 -13.88
N THR A 347 47.79 -35.43 -14.89
CA THR A 347 46.81 -36.02 -15.83
C THR A 347 47.17 -37.47 -16.05
N ALA A 348 46.58 -38.34 -15.22
CA ALA A 348 46.25 -39.75 -15.47
C ALA A 348 46.19 -40.51 -14.15
N LEU A 349 44.98 -40.69 -13.62
CA LEU A 349 44.65 -41.89 -12.86
C LEU A 349 43.18 -42.18 -13.05
N GLU A 350 42.94 -43.04 -14.05
CA GLU A 350 41.79 -43.91 -14.13
C GLU A 350 41.70 -44.71 -12.82
N TYR A 351 40.54 -44.69 -12.17
CA TYR A 351 40.15 -45.80 -11.32
C TYR A 351 38.71 -46.16 -11.64
N GLU A 352 38.58 -47.35 -12.22
CA GLU A 352 37.34 -48.06 -12.48
C GLU A 352 36.58 -48.36 -11.18
N SER A 353 35.27 -48.16 -11.25
CA SER A 353 34.22 -49.08 -10.81
C SER A 353 34.52 -50.00 -9.61
N ALA A 354 34.03 -49.59 -8.43
CA ALA A 354 33.45 -50.53 -7.48
C ALA A 354 32.03 -50.07 -7.12
N ILE A 355 31.08 -50.91 -7.52
CA ILE A 355 29.66 -50.85 -7.24
C ILE A 355 29.46 -50.91 -5.71
N ALA A 356 28.95 -49.83 -5.14
CA ALA A 356 28.27 -49.86 -3.85
C ALA A 356 27.07 -48.91 -3.94
N THR A 357 25.89 -49.52 -4.08
CA THR A 357 24.57 -48.89 -3.93
C THR A 357 24.44 -48.26 -2.54
N GLY A 358 24.84 -47.00 -2.44
CA GLY A 358 24.54 -46.11 -1.33
C GLY A 358 24.31 -44.73 -1.93
N GLU A 359 23.05 -44.35 -2.04
CA GLU A 359 22.60 -43.07 -2.60
C GLU A 359 23.32 -41.91 -1.86
N PRO A 360 24.14 -41.10 -2.53
CA PRO A 360 24.88 -40.03 -1.88
C PRO A 360 23.90 -38.93 -1.47
N GLN A 361 23.59 -38.86 -0.17
CA GLN A 361 22.89 -37.71 0.38
C GLN A 361 23.68 -36.43 0.07
N PRO A 362 23.06 -35.40 -0.53
CA PRO A 362 23.73 -34.13 -0.75
C PRO A 362 24.20 -33.56 0.59
N PRO A 363 25.41 -33.00 0.67
CA PRO A 363 25.94 -32.44 1.90
C PRO A 363 24.97 -31.39 2.43
N THR A 364 24.46 -31.60 3.64
CA THR A 364 23.60 -30.67 4.35
C THR A 364 24.32 -29.34 4.53
N ALA A 365 23.89 -28.32 3.77
CA ALA A 365 24.54 -27.02 3.62
C ALA A 365 24.65 -26.15 4.90
N ASN A 366 24.35 -26.68 6.08
CA ASN A 366 24.29 -25.94 7.35
C ASN A 366 25.17 -26.54 8.45
N ALA A 367 26.06 -27.50 8.16
CA ALA A 367 27.05 -27.89 9.15
C ALA A 367 27.99 -26.70 9.44
N PRO A 368 28.13 -26.25 10.71
CA PRO A 368 29.02 -25.15 11.04
C PRO A 368 30.43 -25.51 10.57
N VAL A 369 31.00 -24.67 9.71
CA VAL A 369 32.37 -24.87 9.18
C VAL A 369 33.32 -24.87 10.37
N SER A 370 33.74 -26.06 10.78
CA SER A 370 34.73 -26.25 11.83
C SER A 370 36.09 -25.89 11.25
N TYR A 371 36.56 -24.68 11.57
CA TYR A 371 37.92 -24.28 11.23
C TYR A 371 38.89 -25.01 12.16
N SER A 372 39.89 -25.67 11.59
CA SER A 372 41.01 -26.21 12.37
C SER A 372 41.85 -25.04 12.89
N GLY A 373 41.71 -24.71 14.18
CA GLY A 373 42.49 -23.67 14.85
C GLY A 373 41.65 -22.68 15.68
N PRO A 374 42.28 -21.66 16.29
CA PRO A 374 41.54 -20.60 16.95
C PRO A 374 40.62 -19.91 15.95
N ALA A 375 39.37 -19.68 16.34
CA ALA A 375 38.36 -19.19 15.42
C ALA A 375 38.78 -17.81 14.85
N PRO A 376 38.61 -17.56 13.54
CA PRO A 376 39.08 -16.33 12.91
C PRO A 376 38.43 -15.10 13.56
N PRO A 377 39.13 -13.95 13.65
CA PRO A 377 38.60 -12.70 14.18
C PRO A 377 37.25 -12.35 13.55
N LYS A 378 36.34 -11.75 14.31
CA LYS A 378 34.99 -11.40 13.84
C LYS A 378 34.99 -10.54 12.57
N SER A 379 36.03 -9.72 12.37
CA SER A 379 36.21 -8.88 11.19
C SER A 379 36.59 -9.64 9.91
N TRP A 380 37.07 -10.88 10.03
CA TRP A 380 37.54 -11.71 8.90
C TRP A 380 36.52 -12.72 8.43
N ARG A 381 35.47 -12.95 9.23
CA ARG A 381 34.34 -13.74 8.75
C ARG A 381 33.61 -12.84 7.74
N PRO A 382 33.42 -13.28 6.49
CA PRO A 382 32.54 -12.56 5.57
C PRO A 382 31.27 -12.30 6.35
N SER A 383 30.92 -11.02 6.53
CA SER A 383 29.71 -10.63 7.27
C SER A 383 28.59 -11.41 6.61
N LEU A 384 28.16 -12.50 7.25
CA LEU A 384 27.10 -13.37 6.79
C LEU A 384 26.01 -12.43 6.30
N GLU A 385 25.79 -12.43 4.98
CA GLU A 385 25.18 -11.36 4.18
C GLU A 385 24.45 -10.35 5.06
N ARG A 386 24.92 -9.08 5.06
CA ARG A 386 24.16 -7.96 5.66
C ARG A 386 22.73 -8.14 5.21
N SER A 387 21.92 -8.68 6.10
CA SER A 387 20.67 -9.28 5.67
C SER A 387 19.84 -8.10 5.26
N ASP A 388 19.13 -8.16 4.13
CA ASP A 388 18.23 -7.10 3.67
C ASP A 388 17.16 -6.69 4.70
N ARG A 389 17.15 -7.36 5.85
CA ARG A 389 16.41 -7.10 7.08
C ARG A 389 16.70 -5.78 7.77
N SER A 390 17.76 -5.05 7.43
CA SER A 390 17.92 -3.67 7.90
C SER A 390 17.37 -2.63 6.93
N SER A 391 16.81 -3.05 5.78
CA SER A 391 16.24 -2.12 4.81
C SER A 391 14.87 -1.61 5.26
N VAL A 392 14.57 -0.37 4.88
CA VAL A 392 13.26 0.25 5.12
C VAL A 392 12.14 -0.57 4.48
N GLU A 393 12.39 -1.12 3.29
CA GLU A 393 11.44 -1.99 2.58
C GLU A 393 11.12 -3.24 3.39
N TRP A 394 12.13 -3.88 3.98
CA TRP A 394 11.91 -5.03 4.84
C TRP A 394 11.16 -4.65 6.11
N HIS A 395 11.52 -3.57 6.80
CA HIS A 395 10.78 -3.12 8.00
C HIS A 395 9.32 -2.83 7.68
N THR A 396 9.06 -2.16 6.55
CA THR A 396 7.71 -1.84 6.07
C THR A 396 6.91 -3.12 5.81
N ARG A 397 7.51 -4.10 5.12
CA ARG A 397 6.88 -5.40 4.85
C ARG A 397 6.67 -6.20 6.14
N ALA A 398 7.67 -6.25 7.01
CA ALA A 398 7.61 -6.94 8.30
C ALA A 398 6.45 -6.40 9.14
N LEU A 399 6.31 -5.08 9.24
CA LEU A 399 5.28 -4.43 10.05
C LEU A 399 3.91 -4.35 9.37
N SER A 400 3.78 -4.57 8.06
CA SER A 400 2.54 -4.26 7.32
C SER A 400 1.28 -4.90 7.90
N LEU A 401 1.36 -6.10 8.45
CA LEU A 401 0.21 -6.78 9.05
C LEU A 401 -0.20 -6.15 10.39
N ALA A 402 0.76 -5.92 11.29
CA ALA A 402 0.51 -5.24 12.57
C ALA A 402 0.02 -3.81 12.31
N ALA A 403 0.70 -3.09 11.41
CA ALA A 403 0.37 -1.75 10.94
C ALA A 403 -1.09 -1.60 10.52
N ALA A 404 -1.62 -2.53 9.73
CA ALA A 404 -3.00 -2.48 9.26
C ALA A 404 -4.05 -2.49 10.39
N HIS A 405 -3.65 -2.90 11.61
CA HIS A 405 -4.54 -3.03 12.77
C HIS A 405 -4.22 -2.06 13.90
N LEU A 406 -3.12 -1.30 13.80
CA LEU A 406 -2.69 -0.34 14.82
C LEU A 406 -3.36 1.05 14.67
N GLY A 407 -4.22 1.26 13.66
CA GLY A 407 -4.92 2.53 13.45
C GLY A 407 -3.97 3.64 12.98
N ASN A 408 -4.23 4.21 11.80
CA ASN A 408 -3.43 5.25 11.14
C ASN A 408 -1.94 4.92 10.89
N PHE A 409 -1.45 3.72 11.25
CA PHE A 409 -0.05 3.32 11.02
C PHE A 409 0.23 3.17 9.52
N THR A 410 -0.63 2.50 8.76
CA THR A 410 -0.45 2.33 7.30
C THR A 410 -0.78 3.58 6.50
N GLU A 411 -1.51 4.53 7.10
CA GLU A 411 -1.87 5.78 6.46
C GLU A 411 -0.78 6.83 6.58
N THR A 412 0.42 6.49 7.08
CA THR A 412 1.54 7.43 7.11
C THR A 412 1.68 8.05 5.73
N PRO A 413 1.38 9.36 5.59
CA PRO A 413 1.45 10.01 4.31
C PRO A 413 2.86 9.82 3.76
N ARG A 414 2.99 9.71 2.45
CA ARG A 414 4.30 9.59 1.77
C ARG A 414 5.30 10.65 2.26
N VAL A 415 4.79 11.77 2.77
CA VAL A 415 5.53 12.82 3.45
C VAL A 415 5.10 12.84 4.92
N PRO A 416 6.02 12.70 5.90
CA PRO A 416 5.71 12.80 7.32
C PRO A 416 5.09 14.16 7.67
N SER A 417 4.27 14.21 8.73
CA SER A 417 3.77 15.51 9.22
C SER A 417 4.93 16.42 9.63
N LEU A 418 4.73 17.73 9.57
CA LEU A 418 5.75 18.71 9.99
C LEU A 418 6.21 18.45 11.43
N ALA A 419 5.27 18.16 12.34
CA ALA A 419 5.58 17.83 13.73
C ALA A 419 6.53 16.63 13.83
N LEU A 420 6.30 15.58 13.03
CA LEU A 420 7.13 14.39 13.01
C LEU A 420 8.53 14.68 12.44
N LEU A 421 8.65 15.51 11.41
CA LEU A 421 9.95 15.96 10.87
C LEU A 421 10.75 16.80 11.89
N CYS A 422 10.08 17.70 12.61
CA CYS A 422 10.69 18.48 13.69
C CYS A 422 11.18 17.57 14.82
N LEU A 423 10.36 16.62 15.26
CA LEU A 423 10.73 15.66 16.31
C LEU A 423 11.89 14.76 15.90
N GLN A 424 11.94 14.30 14.64
CA GLN A 424 13.09 13.56 14.12
C GLN A 424 14.37 14.36 14.18
N THR A 425 14.31 15.65 13.83
CA THR A 425 15.46 16.55 13.89
C THR A 425 15.94 16.73 15.33
N ILE A 426 15.01 16.92 16.28
CA ILE A 426 15.33 17.00 17.71
C ILE A 426 15.95 15.68 18.20
N LEU A 427 15.36 14.54 17.83
CA LEU A 427 15.87 13.22 18.19
C LEU A 427 17.27 12.97 17.64
N ALA A 428 17.54 13.34 16.39
CA ALA A 428 18.86 13.17 15.77
C ALA A 428 19.93 14.01 16.49
N ASN A 429 19.58 15.22 16.93
CA ASN A 429 20.49 16.15 17.59
C ASN A 429 20.65 15.89 19.10
N CYS A 430 19.71 15.18 19.73
CA CYS A 430 19.80 14.81 21.14
C CYS A 430 20.77 13.65 21.36
N THR A 431 21.97 13.97 21.88
CA THR A 431 23.02 12.99 22.23
C THR A 431 22.98 12.57 23.71
N SER A 432 22.41 13.40 24.59
CA SER A 432 22.34 13.15 26.04
C SER A 432 20.99 12.59 26.48
N LYS A 433 21.01 11.46 27.20
CA LYS A 433 19.82 10.81 27.76
C LYS A 433 19.06 11.72 28.72
N ALA A 434 19.77 12.42 29.60
CA ALA A 434 19.16 13.31 30.60
C ALA A 434 18.44 14.49 29.94
N VAL A 435 19.10 15.16 28.99
CA VAL A 435 18.50 16.30 28.27
C VAL A 435 17.25 15.88 27.52
N PHE A 436 17.31 14.76 26.79
CA PHE A 436 16.16 14.28 26.05
C PHE A 436 14.98 13.92 26.97
N ARG A 437 15.23 13.15 28.03
CA ARG A 437 14.20 12.70 28.96
C ARG A 437 13.59 13.85 29.76
N ASP A 438 14.40 14.77 30.26
CA ASP A 438 13.96 15.75 31.25
C ASP A 438 13.51 17.07 30.60
N ALA A 439 14.10 17.44 29.45
CA ALA A 439 13.82 18.73 28.80
C ALA A 439 12.99 18.63 27.52
N VAL A 440 12.88 17.46 26.88
CA VAL A 440 12.17 17.32 25.60
C VAL A 440 10.90 16.49 25.76
N VAL A 441 11.01 15.26 26.28
CA VAL A 441 9.89 14.31 26.39
C VAL A 441 8.65 14.89 27.08
N PRO A 442 8.74 15.67 28.18
CA PRO A 442 7.55 16.20 28.86
C PRO A 442 6.67 17.10 27.99
N TYR A 443 7.24 17.65 26.91
CA TYR A 443 6.56 18.53 25.96
C TYR A 443 6.05 17.79 24.72
N ILE A 444 6.22 16.46 24.63
CA ILE A 444 5.71 15.66 23.52
C ILE A 444 4.43 14.94 23.96
N PRO A 445 3.26 15.28 23.38
CA PRO A 445 2.02 14.56 23.58
C PRO A 445 2.15 13.05 23.38
N ALA A 446 1.37 12.24 24.12
CA ALA A 446 1.46 10.78 24.09
C ALA A 446 1.27 10.21 22.67
N HIS A 447 0.27 10.72 21.95
CA HIS A 447 -0.01 10.31 20.57
C HIS A 447 1.16 10.62 19.62
N LEU A 448 1.84 11.77 19.78
CA LEU A 448 3.04 12.09 18.98
C LEU A 448 4.25 11.22 19.35
N ARG A 449 4.41 10.86 20.63
CA ARG A 449 5.46 9.90 21.04
C ARG A 449 5.26 8.55 20.37
N ARG A 450 4.01 8.06 20.34
CA ARG A 450 3.62 6.85 19.62
C ARG A 450 3.93 6.96 18.11
N ASP A 451 3.50 8.03 17.46
CA ASP A 451 3.69 8.21 16.01
C ASP A 451 5.18 8.32 15.61
N VAL A 452 5.99 8.99 16.43
CA VAL A 452 7.45 9.03 16.29
C VAL A 452 8.07 7.63 16.39
N ILE A 453 7.68 6.84 17.39
CA ILE A 453 8.18 5.47 17.57
C ILE A 453 7.83 4.61 16.35
N ARG A 454 6.58 4.69 15.88
CA ARG A 454 6.10 3.98 14.69
C ARG A 454 6.89 4.34 13.44
N TYR A 455 7.09 5.63 13.19
CA TYR A 455 7.86 6.11 12.04
C TYR A 455 9.32 5.66 12.12
N CYS A 456 9.97 5.87 13.26
CA CYS A 456 11.37 5.51 13.44
C CYS A 456 11.56 3.99 13.35
N ALA A 457 10.61 3.17 13.79
CA ALA A 457 10.69 1.73 13.58
C ALA A 457 10.88 1.37 12.10
N VAL A 458 10.15 2.00 11.19
CA VAL A 458 10.29 1.69 9.76
C VAL A 458 11.59 2.25 9.17
N HIS A 459 11.90 3.52 9.47
CA HIS A 459 12.94 4.26 8.76
C HIS A 459 14.31 4.26 9.44
N SER A 460 14.36 4.32 10.77
CA SER A 460 15.60 4.41 11.55
C SER A 460 15.34 4.01 13.01
N PRO A 461 15.39 2.70 13.34
CA PRO A 461 15.02 2.19 14.65
C PRO A 461 15.77 2.91 15.78
N LEU A 462 15.04 3.34 16.80
CA LEU A 462 15.61 4.09 17.92
C LEU A 462 16.42 3.19 18.86
N PRO A 463 17.53 3.68 19.44
CA PRO A 463 18.23 2.96 20.51
C PRO A 463 17.36 2.87 21.78
N ASN A 464 17.56 1.81 22.58
CA ASN A 464 16.75 1.53 23.78
C ASN A 464 16.57 2.75 24.69
N TRP A 465 17.63 3.52 24.96
CA TRP A 465 17.53 4.67 25.85
C TRP A 465 16.59 5.79 25.35
N LYS A 466 16.40 5.93 24.03
CA LYS A 466 15.43 6.88 23.45
C LYS A 466 14.02 6.30 23.52
N LEU A 467 13.87 5.00 23.26
CA LEU A 467 12.59 4.30 23.42
C LEU A 467 12.09 4.38 24.87
N ASP A 468 12.95 4.02 25.84
CA ASP A 468 12.67 4.09 27.27
C ASP A 468 12.27 5.50 27.72
N ALA A 469 12.85 6.53 27.10
CA ALA A 469 12.52 7.92 27.41
C ALA A 469 11.20 8.36 26.76
N LEU A 470 10.83 7.83 25.60
CA LEU A 470 9.56 8.15 24.93
C LEU A 470 8.36 7.42 25.58
N PHE A 471 8.58 6.28 26.21
CA PHE A 471 7.54 5.60 26.99
C PHE A 471 7.13 6.42 28.21
N ASN A 472 5.86 6.35 28.58
CA ASN A 472 5.31 6.96 29.79
C ASN A 472 5.79 6.24 31.06
N SER A 473 5.34 6.71 32.23
CA SER A 473 5.56 6.07 33.53
C SER A 473 5.20 4.57 33.56
N GLN A 474 4.18 4.19 32.80
CA GLN A 474 3.70 2.80 32.66
C GLN A 474 4.51 1.97 31.66
N GLY A 475 5.54 2.55 31.03
CA GLY A 475 6.35 1.86 30.05
C GLY A 475 5.63 1.61 28.72
N ASN A 476 4.72 2.48 28.29
CA ASN A 476 4.14 2.39 26.96
C ASN A 476 4.00 3.78 26.31
N ALA A 477 3.79 3.81 25.00
CA ALA A 477 3.44 5.03 24.28
C ALA A 477 2.00 4.86 23.81
N ASP A 478 1.06 5.42 24.56
CA ASP A 478 -0.36 5.45 24.20
C ASP A 478 -0.93 4.02 23.99
N GLY A 479 -0.72 3.16 24.99
CA GLY A 479 -1.15 1.77 24.94
C GLY A 479 -0.32 0.85 24.04
N GLU A 480 0.81 1.33 23.48
CA GLU A 480 1.65 0.57 22.56
C GLU A 480 3.11 0.46 22.99
N ILE A 481 3.71 -0.71 22.73
CA ILE A 481 5.16 -0.93 22.80
C ILE A 481 5.61 -1.47 21.47
N LEU A 482 6.52 -0.76 20.80
CA LEU A 482 7.16 -1.18 19.56
C LEU A 482 8.67 -1.13 19.75
N VAL A 483 9.32 -2.29 19.69
CA VAL A 483 10.78 -2.42 19.81
C VAL A 483 11.31 -3.13 18.55
N MET A 484 12.29 -2.52 17.89
CA MET A 484 12.87 -3.04 16.65
C MET A 484 14.40 -3.08 16.69
N GLY A 485 14.94 -4.21 16.25
CA GLY A 485 16.35 -4.40 15.95
C GLY A 485 17.06 -5.37 16.91
N PRO A 486 18.17 -5.99 16.48
CA PRO A 486 18.87 -7.03 17.24
C PRO A 486 19.55 -6.53 18.52
N ALA A 487 19.90 -5.25 18.57
CA ALA A 487 20.45 -4.61 19.77
C ALA A 487 19.36 -4.10 20.71
N ALA A 488 18.10 -4.12 20.28
CA ALA A 488 16.99 -3.63 21.07
C ALA A 488 16.45 -4.74 21.97
N THR A 489 16.27 -4.42 23.25
CA THR A 489 15.90 -5.40 24.28
C THR A 489 14.97 -4.75 25.29
N LEU A 490 13.89 -5.44 25.64
CA LEU A 490 13.07 -5.07 26.78
C LEU A 490 13.75 -5.55 28.07
N PRO A 491 13.81 -4.72 29.13
CA PRO A 491 14.25 -5.16 30.46
C PRO A 491 13.42 -6.36 30.98
N GLU A 492 14.05 -7.31 31.67
CA GLU A 492 13.36 -8.52 32.15
C GLU A 492 12.20 -8.23 33.12
N GLU A 493 12.34 -7.14 33.89
CA GLU A 493 11.38 -6.71 34.90
C GLU A 493 10.39 -5.65 34.39
N TYR A 494 10.29 -5.48 33.07
CA TYR A 494 9.52 -4.37 32.49
C TYR A 494 8.04 -4.36 32.89
N PHE A 495 7.40 -5.54 32.93
CA PHE A 495 5.99 -5.70 33.31
C PHE A 495 5.79 -6.09 34.76
N LEU A 496 6.86 -6.48 35.46
CA LEU A 496 6.82 -6.72 36.89
C LEU A 496 6.88 -5.34 37.54
N GLY A 497 5.72 -4.68 37.55
CA GLY A 497 5.60 -3.27 37.88
C GLY A 497 6.53 -2.90 39.02
N LYS A 498 7.32 -1.84 38.80
CA LYS A 498 7.83 -1.02 39.89
C LYS A 498 6.57 -0.55 40.62
N THR A 499 6.10 -1.36 41.55
CA THR A 499 5.36 -0.88 42.69
C THR A 499 6.35 0.04 43.35
N SER A 500 6.41 1.28 42.86
CA SER A 500 7.07 2.37 43.53
C SER A 500 6.22 2.58 44.76
N VAL A 501 6.42 1.70 45.73
CA VAL A 501 6.39 2.04 47.13
C VAL A 501 7.53 3.04 47.29
N GLU A 502 7.34 4.23 46.71
CA GLU A 502 7.88 5.41 47.34
C GLU A 502 7.14 5.43 48.67
N GLU A 503 7.77 4.83 49.67
CA GLU A 503 7.64 5.19 51.07
C GLU A 503 7.83 6.71 51.12
N SER A 504 6.75 7.44 50.83
CA SER A 504 6.57 8.80 51.25
C SER A 504 6.42 8.75 52.76
N ASP A 505 7.54 8.56 53.45
CA ASP A 505 7.75 8.91 54.85
C ASP A 505 7.89 10.44 55.01
N SER A 506 7.33 11.18 54.05
CA SER A 506 7.30 12.63 54.00
C SER A 506 5.98 13.10 54.60
N ALA A 507 6.12 13.79 55.74
CA ALA A 507 5.11 14.47 56.54
C ALA A 507 3.86 14.98 55.76
N PRO A 508 2.67 15.01 56.42
CA PRO A 508 1.40 15.37 55.80
C PRO A 508 1.49 16.74 55.11
N GLN A 509 1.57 16.75 53.78
CA GLN A 509 1.43 17.99 53.03
C GLN A 509 -0.02 18.47 53.12
N PRO A 510 -0.23 19.78 53.34
CA PRO A 510 -1.56 20.37 53.40
C PRO A 510 -2.30 20.17 52.07
N PRO A 511 -3.64 20.04 52.10
CA PRO A 511 -4.46 19.76 50.93
C PRO A 511 -4.25 20.83 49.86
N LYS A 512 -3.52 20.48 48.80
CA LYS A 512 -3.44 21.32 47.60
C LYS A 512 -4.82 21.33 46.98
N THR A 513 -5.50 22.47 47.14
CA THR A 513 -6.77 22.78 46.49
C THR A 513 -6.64 22.53 44.98
N PRO A 514 -7.58 21.79 44.36
CA PRO A 514 -7.58 21.58 42.93
C PRO A 514 -7.87 22.90 42.23
N THR A 515 -6.81 23.64 41.88
CA THR A 515 -6.91 24.72 40.91
C THR A 515 -7.26 24.08 39.57
N SER A 516 -8.55 24.11 39.20
CA SER A 516 -9.05 23.69 37.90
C SER A 516 -8.52 24.66 36.84
N ASN A 517 -7.26 24.49 36.45
CA ASN A 517 -6.74 25.13 35.27
C ASN A 517 -7.27 24.32 34.09
N THR A 518 -8.42 24.76 33.56
CA THR A 518 -9.05 24.25 32.34
C THR A 518 -8.20 24.67 31.14
N ASP A 519 -7.01 24.12 31.05
CA ASP A 519 -6.15 24.30 29.89
C ASP A 519 -6.64 23.31 28.82
N TRP A 520 -7.16 23.86 27.73
CA TRP A 520 -7.85 23.10 26.67
C TRP A 520 -6.93 22.16 25.89
N GLU A 521 -5.62 22.23 26.12
CA GLU A 521 -4.62 21.32 25.53
C GLU A 521 -4.15 20.21 26.48
N THR A 522 -4.59 20.19 27.75
CA THR A 522 -4.33 19.05 28.63
C THR A 522 -5.27 17.91 28.27
N GLU A 523 -4.86 17.06 27.31
CA GLU A 523 -5.40 15.71 27.19
C GLU A 523 -5.39 15.11 28.60
N GLU A 524 -6.57 14.77 29.15
CA GLU A 524 -6.64 14.07 30.41
C GLU A 524 -5.76 12.83 30.26
N ASN A 525 -4.64 12.80 31.00
CA ASN A 525 -3.67 11.69 30.98
C ASN A 525 -4.32 10.45 31.61
N THR A 526 -5.35 9.91 30.97
CA THR A 526 -5.88 8.59 31.27
C THR A 526 -4.82 7.62 30.82
N GLU A 527 -4.16 6.99 31.78
CA GLU A 527 -3.14 5.97 31.50
C GLU A 527 -3.80 4.82 30.74
N GLU A 528 -3.63 4.80 29.42
CA GLU A 528 -4.17 3.73 28.61
C GLU A 528 -3.44 2.42 28.93
N PRO A 529 -4.19 1.31 29.14
CA PRO A 529 -3.57 0.01 29.37
C PRO A 529 -2.77 -0.42 28.14
N LEU A 530 -1.75 -1.26 28.33
CA LEU A 530 -1.01 -1.82 27.20
C LEU A 530 -1.93 -2.72 26.36
N LEU A 531 -2.22 -2.30 25.13
CA LEU A 531 -3.06 -3.02 24.17
C LEU A 531 -2.24 -3.70 23.07
N SER A 532 -1.12 -3.09 22.65
CA SER A 532 -0.34 -3.54 21.50
C SER A 532 1.13 -3.77 21.87
N LEU A 533 1.67 -4.95 21.58
CA LEU A 533 3.09 -5.27 21.73
C LEU A 533 3.67 -5.78 20.41
N VAL A 534 4.65 -5.07 19.88
CA VAL A 534 5.31 -5.36 18.59
C VAL A 534 6.81 -5.45 18.81
N LEU A 535 7.37 -6.63 18.55
CA LEU A 535 8.78 -6.95 18.69
C LEU A 535 9.31 -7.45 17.35
N VAL A 536 10.31 -6.77 16.79
CA VAL A 536 10.87 -7.11 15.46
C VAL A 536 12.38 -7.32 15.54
N SER A 537 12.84 -8.53 15.24
CA SER A 537 14.25 -8.91 15.28
C SER A 537 14.92 -8.65 16.64
N THR A 538 14.17 -8.69 17.74
CA THR A 538 14.66 -8.47 19.10
C THR A 538 14.78 -9.79 19.87
N HIS A 539 15.57 -9.82 20.94
CA HIS A 539 15.55 -10.95 21.87
C HIS A 539 14.39 -10.80 22.86
N LEU A 540 13.56 -11.84 22.99
CA LEU A 540 12.46 -11.89 23.96
C LEU A 540 12.77 -12.90 25.08
N PRO A 541 13.21 -12.45 26.26
CA PRO A 541 13.36 -13.29 27.42
C PRO A 541 12.05 -13.99 27.79
N THR A 542 12.14 -15.25 28.22
CA THR A 542 10.95 -16.01 28.65
C THR A 542 10.26 -15.37 29.85
N ALA A 543 11.01 -14.70 30.74
CA ALA A 543 10.45 -13.97 31.88
C ALA A 543 9.44 -12.90 31.44
N ILE A 544 9.79 -12.10 30.43
CA ILE A 544 8.92 -11.04 29.87
C ILE A 544 7.67 -11.65 29.26
N LEU A 545 7.83 -12.75 28.51
CA LEU A 545 6.69 -13.46 27.91
C LEU A 545 5.70 -13.93 28.98
N LEU A 546 6.18 -14.42 30.12
CA LEU A 546 5.34 -14.87 31.24
C LEU A 546 4.74 -13.73 32.06
N ALA A 547 5.30 -12.52 31.95
CA ALA A 547 4.84 -11.31 32.61
C ALA A 547 3.96 -10.42 31.71
N LEU A 548 3.57 -10.90 30.52
CA LEU A 548 2.74 -10.12 29.59
C LEU A 548 1.39 -9.74 30.24
N PRO A 549 0.99 -8.45 30.18
CA PRO A 549 -0.32 -8.02 30.64
C PRO A 549 -1.47 -8.72 29.89
N PRO A 550 -2.55 -9.14 30.59
CA PRO A 550 -3.69 -9.79 29.96
C PRO A 550 -4.54 -8.85 29.08
N THR A 551 -4.26 -7.54 29.14
CA THR A 551 -4.89 -6.48 28.33
C THR A 551 -4.41 -6.45 26.89
N ILE A 552 -3.32 -7.16 26.56
CA ILE A 552 -2.78 -7.20 25.19
C ILE A 552 -3.81 -7.84 24.25
N THR A 553 -4.19 -7.06 23.24
CA THR A 553 -5.08 -7.47 22.15
C THR A 553 -4.31 -7.72 20.86
N ARG A 554 -3.18 -7.04 20.65
CA ARG A 554 -2.36 -7.17 19.44
C ARG A 554 -0.93 -7.56 19.82
N LEU A 555 -0.46 -8.70 19.32
CA LEU A 555 0.86 -9.22 19.60
C LEU A 555 1.56 -9.57 18.29
N ALA A 556 2.65 -8.87 17.99
CA ALA A 556 3.49 -9.15 16.84
C ALA A 556 4.91 -9.49 17.31
N LEU A 557 5.36 -10.71 17.03
CA LEU A 557 6.63 -11.29 17.42
C LEU A 557 7.35 -11.75 16.15
N ILE A 558 7.95 -10.79 15.45
CA ILE A 558 8.43 -10.94 14.08
C ILE A 558 9.94 -11.16 14.08
N ASP A 559 10.39 -12.19 13.33
CA ASP A 559 11.81 -12.50 13.15
C ASP A 559 12.62 -12.63 14.46
N LEU A 560 12.05 -13.24 15.49
CA LEU A 560 12.77 -13.49 16.74
C LEU A 560 13.91 -14.49 16.52
N PRO A 561 15.08 -14.29 17.16
CA PRO A 561 16.25 -15.13 16.98
C PRO A 561 16.10 -16.52 17.63
N ALA A 562 15.21 -16.66 18.61
CA ALA A 562 15.03 -17.87 19.41
C ALA A 562 13.55 -18.28 19.47
N PRO A 563 13.25 -19.59 19.57
CA PRO A 563 11.89 -20.08 19.73
C PRO A 563 11.29 -19.67 21.08
N ILE A 564 9.98 -19.45 21.10
CA ILE A 564 9.23 -19.04 22.29
C ILE A 564 8.15 -20.07 22.66
N PRO A 565 7.79 -20.22 23.95
CA PRO A 565 6.78 -21.18 24.39
C PRO A 565 5.35 -20.67 24.11
N LEU A 566 4.95 -20.70 22.82
CA LEU A 566 3.65 -20.26 22.31
C LEU A 566 2.45 -20.90 23.02
N HIS A 567 2.58 -22.15 23.45
CA HIS A 567 1.52 -22.89 24.16
C HIS A 567 1.05 -22.21 25.46
N ARG A 568 1.84 -21.27 26.02
CA ARG A 568 1.47 -20.51 27.23
C ARG A 568 0.68 -19.24 26.93
N LEU A 569 0.83 -18.67 25.74
CA LEU A 569 0.21 -17.41 25.35
C LEU A 569 -1.33 -17.39 25.49
N PRO A 570 -2.08 -18.48 25.18
CA PRO A 570 -3.53 -18.47 25.37
C PRO A 570 -4.00 -18.26 26.82
N LYS A 571 -3.15 -18.59 27.80
CA LYS A 571 -3.44 -18.33 29.22
C LYS A 571 -3.09 -16.89 29.61
N LEU A 572 -2.05 -16.33 29.00
CA LEU A 572 -1.47 -15.03 29.36
C LEU A 572 -2.21 -13.87 28.68
N CYS A 573 -2.50 -14.00 27.39
CA CYS A 573 -3.19 -13.01 26.57
C CYS A 573 -4.51 -13.59 26.03
N PRO A 574 -5.56 -13.75 26.86
CA PRO A 574 -6.83 -14.35 26.43
C PRO A 574 -7.62 -13.44 25.47
N MET A 575 -7.32 -12.14 25.45
CA MET A 575 -8.02 -11.11 24.68
C MET A 575 -7.39 -10.83 23.31
N LEU A 576 -6.44 -11.67 22.89
CA LEU A 576 -5.68 -11.48 21.67
C LEU A 576 -6.58 -11.57 20.44
N THR A 577 -6.61 -10.51 19.64
CA THR A 577 -7.30 -10.40 18.34
C THR A 577 -6.36 -10.61 17.17
N LEU A 578 -5.10 -10.17 17.29
CA LEU A 578 -4.06 -10.34 16.29
C LEU A 578 -2.81 -10.98 16.88
N LEU A 579 -2.32 -12.04 16.22
CA LEU A 579 -1.05 -12.69 16.49
C LEU A 579 -0.18 -12.75 15.23
N ASP A 580 0.88 -11.94 15.15
CA ASP A 580 1.84 -12.01 14.04
C ASP A 580 3.13 -12.74 14.47
N LEU A 581 3.42 -13.88 13.83
CA LEU A 581 4.63 -14.68 14.00
C LEU A 581 5.44 -14.74 12.70
N SER A 582 5.29 -13.76 11.81
CA SER A 582 5.96 -13.73 10.51
C SER A 582 7.49 -13.75 10.62
N TYR A 583 8.13 -14.31 9.60
CA TYR A 583 9.58 -14.34 9.35
C TYR A 583 10.45 -15.02 10.42
N ASN A 584 9.86 -15.72 11.39
CA ASN A 584 10.59 -16.47 12.40
C ASN A 584 11.28 -17.70 11.80
N LYS A 585 12.62 -17.69 11.73
CA LYS A 585 13.42 -18.79 11.14
C LYS A 585 13.18 -20.14 11.83
N TRP A 586 12.95 -20.13 13.13
CA TRP A 586 12.68 -21.34 13.91
C TRP A 586 11.32 -22.00 13.58
N LEU A 587 10.44 -21.32 12.82
CA LEU A 587 9.22 -21.88 12.24
C LEU A 587 9.39 -22.39 10.80
N GLN A 588 10.53 -22.16 10.15
CA GLN A 588 10.74 -22.58 8.76
C GLN A 588 11.16 -24.05 8.65
N ALA A 589 11.79 -24.61 9.69
CA ALA A 589 12.25 -25.98 9.68
C ALA A 589 11.10 -26.94 10.05
N PRO A 590 10.64 -27.84 9.15
CA PRO A 590 9.48 -28.70 9.40
C PRO A 590 9.69 -29.66 10.58
N ALA A 591 10.94 -30.06 10.85
CA ALA A 591 11.31 -30.93 11.97
C ALA A 591 11.81 -30.17 13.22
N GLY A 592 11.67 -28.83 13.25
CA GLY A 592 12.14 -28.01 14.37
C GLY A 592 11.22 -28.03 15.58
N GLU A 593 11.71 -27.53 16.71
CA GLU A 593 10.92 -27.32 17.93
C GLU A 593 9.79 -26.29 17.74
N GLY A 594 9.98 -25.37 16.80
CA GLY A 594 9.02 -24.30 16.48
C GLY A 594 7.66 -24.82 16.06
N PRO A 595 7.55 -25.58 14.95
CA PRO A 595 6.29 -26.19 14.54
C PRO A 595 5.65 -27.06 15.62
N GLN A 596 6.45 -27.81 16.39
CA GLN A 596 5.92 -28.61 17.50
C GLN A 596 5.30 -27.75 18.60
N SER A 597 5.89 -26.61 18.94
CA SER A 597 5.34 -25.65 19.91
C SER A 597 4.00 -25.07 19.40
N LEU A 598 3.93 -24.77 18.11
CA LEU A 598 2.74 -24.25 17.44
C LEU A 598 1.61 -25.30 17.40
N GLU A 599 1.93 -26.57 17.16
CA GLU A 599 0.98 -27.69 17.20
C GLU A 599 0.47 -28.01 18.61
N LYS A 600 1.30 -27.81 19.64
CA LYS A 600 0.91 -27.98 21.06
C LYS A 600 0.02 -26.86 21.58
N THR A 601 -0.11 -25.77 20.84
CA THR A 601 -0.89 -24.60 21.28
C THR A 601 -2.38 -24.90 21.21
N ALA A 602 -3.10 -24.62 22.31
CA ALA A 602 -4.54 -24.83 22.39
C ALA A 602 -5.30 -23.65 21.75
N TRP A 603 -5.37 -23.63 20.42
CA TRP A 603 -5.95 -22.55 19.61
C TRP A 603 -7.41 -22.21 19.95
N SER A 604 -8.17 -23.18 20.44
CA SER A 604 -9.56 -23.01 20.90
C SER A 604 -9.72 -22.10 22.12
N ARG A 605 -8.63 -21.83 22.86
CA ARG A 605 -8.67 -20.93 24.04
C ARG A 605 -8.69 -19.45 23.67
N TRP A 606 -8.24 -19.09 22.47
CA TRP A 606 -8.25 -17.71 21.99
C TRP A 606 -9.57 -17.33 21.33
N ARG A 607 -10.59 -17.05 22.14
CA ARG A 607 -11.95 -16.78 21.63
C ARG A 607 -12.07 -15.54 20.75
N LYS A 608 -11.16 -14.58 20.90
CA LYS A 608 -11.18 -13.30 20.18
C LYS A 608 -10.16 -13.21 19.04
N LEU A 609 -9.37 -14.26 18.82
CA LEU A 609 -8.32 -14.23 17.80
C LEU A 609 -8.97 -14.25 16.42
N GLU A 610 -8.75 -13.20 15.66
CA GLU A 610 -9.29 -12.99 14.32
C GLU A 610 -8.22 -13.22 13.26
N ILE A 611 -6.96 -12.87 13.55
CA ILE A 611 -5.89 -12.84 12.56
C ILE A 611 -4.63 -13.49 13.09
N VAL A 612 -4.04 -14.38 12.28
CA VAL A 612 -2.75 -15.02 12.54
C VAL A 612 -1.81 -14.79 11.36
N GLY A 613 -0.73 -14.05 11.59
CA GLY A 613 0.34 -13.82 10.61
C GLY A 613 1.42 -14.89 10.70
N LEU A 614 1.70 -15.57 9.59
CA LEU A 614 2.72 -16.62 9.48
C LEU A 614 3.55 -16.46 8.19
N ARG A 615 3.77 -15.21 7.75
CA ARG A 615 4.46 -14.93 6.49
C ARG A 615 5.89 -15.42 6.55
N GLY A 616 6.37 -16.04 5.46
CA GLY A 616 7.72 -16.59 5.40
C GLY A 616 8.03 -17.69 6.43
N CYS A 617 7.00 -18.32 7.01
CA CYS A 617 7.12 -19.49 7.88
C CYS A 617 6.63 -20.75 7.16
N TYR A 618 7.04 -21.93 7.61
CA TYR A 618 6.49 -23.19 7.10
C TYR A 618 5.19 -23.51 7.84
N ILE A 619 4.11 -23.75 7.09
CA ILE A 619 2.77 -23.97 7.64
C ILE A 619 2.23 -25.28 7.07
N SER A 620 1.96 -26.24 7.93
CA SER A 620 1.26 -27.46 7.54
C SER A 620 -0.23 -27.17 7.38
N SER A 621 -0.88 -27.82 6.41
CA SER A 621 -2.34 -27.73 6.22
C SER A 621 -3.10 -28.21 7.46
N THR A 622 -2.54 -29.16 8.20
CA THR A 622 -3.09 -29.67 9.47
C THR A 622 -3.10 -28.60 10.55
N LEU A 623 -2.13 -27.69 10.57
CA LEU A 623 -2.11 -26.57 11.51
C LEU A 623 -3.25 -25.58 11.24
N ILE A 624 -3.51 -25.25 9.96
CA ILE A 624 -4.61 -24.34 9.59
C ILE A 624 -5.95 -24.92 10.06
N GLN A 625 -6.16 -26.23 9.84
CA GLN A 625 -7.34 -26.94 10.34
C GLN A 625 -7.43 -26.89 11.88
N LYS A 626 -6.31 -27.06 12.59
CA LYS A 626 -6.26 -26.97 14.07
C LYS A 626 -6.56 -25.56 14.59
N ILE A 627 -6.10 -24.51 13.89
CA ILE A 627 -6.36 -23.11 14.28
C ILE A 627 -7.87 -22.83 14.27
N ASN A 628 -8.56 -23.31 13.22
CA ASN A 628 -10.00 -23.08 13.01
C ASN A 628 -10.90 -24.17 13.63
N ALA A 629 -10.34 -25.21 14.23
CA ALA A 629 -11.11 -26.28 14.83
C ALA A 629 -12.02 -25.77 15.98
N GLY A 630 -13.34 -25.95 15.82
CA GLY A 630 -14.34 -25.62 16.84
C GLY A 630 -14.67 -24.13 16.98
N ARG A 631 -14.30 -23.30 15.99
CA ARG A 631 -14.68 -21.88 15.93
C ARG A 631 -15.91 -21.67 15.05
N TRP A 632 -16.66 -20.61 15.35
CA TRP A 632 -17.79 -20.18 14.53
C TRP A 632 -17.34 -19.24 13.42
N ASP A 633 -16.41 -18.35 13.75
CA ASP A 633 -15.73 -17.46 12.80
C ASP A 633 -14.31 -17.99 12.56
N ASP A 634 -13.99 -18.23 11.30
CA ASP A 634 -12.65 -18.67 10.89
C ASP A 634 -11.62 -17.57 11.16
N VAL A 635 -10.46 -17.97 11.70
CA VAL A 635 -9.30 -17.10 11.84
C VAL A 635 -8.68 -16.90 10.47
N ASN A 636 -8.44 -15.64 10.11
CA ASN A 636 -7.73 -15.30 8.89
C ASN A 636 -6.24 -15.57 9.06
N VAL A 637 -5.74 -16.62 8.37
CA VAL A 637 -4.33 -17.01 8.40
C VAL A 637 -3.61 -16.42 7.19
N ILE A 638 -2.71 -15.47 7.44
CA ILE A 638 -1.98 -14.74 6.39
C ILE A 638 -0.59 -15.35 6.24
N THR A 639 -0.32 -15.90 5.05
CA THR A 639 0.90 -16.68 4.76
C THR A 639 1.83 -16.01 3.77
N THR A 640 1.34 -15.04 3.01
CA THR A 640 2.07 -14.28 1.98
C THR A 640 2.22 -12.82 2.35
#